data_AF-A0A9B0T1Q7-F1
#
_entry.id   AF-A0A9B0T1Q7-F1
#
_cell.length_a   1.000
_cell.length_b   1.000
_cell.length_c   1.000
_cell.angle_alpha   90.00
_cell.angle_beta   90.00
_cell.angle_gamma   90.00
#
_symmetry.space_group_name_H-M   'P 1'
#
loop_
_entity.id
_entity.type
_entity.pdbx_description
1 polymer ?
#
loop_
_entity_poly.entity_id
_entity_poly.type
_entity_poly.pdbx_seq_one_letter_code
_entity_poly.pdbx_strand_id
1 'polypeptide(L)'
;MARALCLQHSVWFLGWTQLLLGLCGIPPTWALNLDPVRHTIYTGPNGSHFGFSLDFYKDSRGSNVAIVVGAPRTLGDNEEETGGVFLCPWRAEGGQCTSLPFDLRDETRRVGSQTFYTFKAGQGLGASVVSWNDNIVACAPWQHWNVLEKTEEAEKTPVGGCFVAQLQSGSRAEYSPCRANTMSRVYSKNYFSGDKRYCEAGFSAVVTQAGELVLGAPGGYYFLGLLTRAPIADIVSNYRPGTLLWHVSTQRFTFDSSNQEFFDGYRGYSVAVGEFDGDPKTTEYVFGAPTWSWTLGAVEILDSYYQKLYRLHGEQMASYFGHSVAIADVNGDGRHDLLVGAPLYMDSRADRKLAEVGRVYLFLQSRSPHVLGTPSLLLTGTQLYGRFGSAITPLGDLDLDGYNDVAVAAPYGGPSGQGQVLVFRGQSEGLTSRPSQVLDSPFPKGSGFGFSLRGATDIDDNGYPDLLVGAYGASKVAVYRAQPVMKASVQLLVQDSLNPAIKNCILPQTNTAVSCFDIQMCVGATGHNIPQKLRLNADLQLDRQKPRQGRRVLLLGSQQASATLQLDLGGKHSPVCHTIKAFLRDEADFRDKLSPIVLSLNVSLQPEEAGLAPALVLHGDTYIQEQTRIILDCGEDDLCVPKLQLTANVRSSPLLIGTENVLELGVGAANEGEGAYEAELAVHLPPGAHYMRALSNIEGFERLICNQKKENESKVVLCELGNPMKKDAQIGITMLVSVGNLEEAGAFVSIRLQIRSKNSQNPNSEMVLLNVPVLAEAYVELRGNSFPASLVVAAEEGDKEEKSFDSWGPKVEHTYELHNKGPGAVRGLYLSLRLPGQSQPSDLLYILDVQPQGGLQCSTQPSPNPRKLDWRLPTPSPSSVYPAHHKRERRQEPWSGAQHPSGFQDPVLVSCNSAPCTVVQCKLQEMARGQRAMVTVLALLWLPSLHQRPLDQFILQSHAWFNVSALPYAVAPLSLPSGEALVETQLLRVLEERDIPIWWILVGVLGGLLLLTALVLAMWKVGFFKRNRPPLEEDDDDDKE
;
A
#
# COMPACT_ATOMS: atom_id res chain seq x y z
N MET A 1 -23.09 4.57 46.36
CA MET A 1 -23.20 4.17 47.78
C MET A 1 -23.21 2.64 47.80
N ALA A 2 -22.05 2.00 47.95
CA ALA A 2 -21.45 1.54 49.21
C ALA A 2 -22.08 0.27 49.80
N ARG A 3 -21.34 -0.85 49.62
CA ARG A 3 -20.96 -1.88 50.63
C ARG A 3 -22.06 -2.85 51.12
N ALA A 4 -21.81 -4.13 51.43
CA ALA A 4 -20.65 -5.02 51.36
C ALA A 4 -21.07 -6.45 51.82
N LEU A 5 -20.15 -7.41 51.59
CA LEU A 5 -19.90 -8.65 52.36
C LEU A 5 -20.90 -9.83 52.30
N CYS A 6 -20.44 -10.95 51.71
CA CYS A 6 -20.14 -12.15 52.51
C CYS A 6 -19.18 -13.11 51.77
N LEU A 7 -18.17 -13.59 52.49
CA LEU A 7 -17.12 -14.51 52.05
C LEU A 7 -17.55 -15.99 52.21
N GLN A 8 -16.92 -16.82 51.37
CA GLN A 8 -16.50 -18.23 51.61
C GLN A 8 -17.56 -19.33 51.73
N HIS A 9 -17.69 -20.13 50.66
CA HIS A 9 -17.23 -21.54 50.61
C HIS A 9 -17.68 -22.20 49.30
N SER A 10 -16.74 -22.49 48.38
CA SER A 10 -16.91 -23.52 47.34
C SER A 10 -15.58 -23.80 46.64
N VAL A 11 -14.80 -24.71 47.22
CA VAL A 11 -13.91 -25.58 46.46
C VAL A 11 -14.66 -26.91 46.36
N TRP A 12 -14.51 -27.62 45.23
CA TRP A 12 -15.15 -28.89 44.86
C TRP A 12 -16.49 -28.74 44.13
N PHE A 13 -16.42 -28.57 42.80
CA PHE A 13 -17.18 -29.32 41.79
C PHE A 13 -16.91 -28.69 40.40
N LEU A 14 -15.77 -29.03 39.80
CA LEU A 14 -15.48 -28.78 38.39
C LEU A 14 -14.88 -30.05 37.79
N GLY A 15 -15.78 -30.91 37.38
CA GLY A 15 -15.54 -32.07 36.55
C GLY A 15 -16.92 -32.49 36.07
N TRP A 16 -17.06 -32.78 34.78
CA TRP A 16 -18.29 -33.20 34.10
C TRP A 16 -19.13 -32.11 33.42
N THR A 17 -18.52 -31.32 32.54
CA THR A 17 -19.23 -30.71 31.38
C THR A 17 -18.31 -30.60 30.14
N GLN A 18 -17.74 -31.73 29.71
CA GLN A 18 -16.94 -31.80 28.47
C GLN A 18 -17.29 -33.00 27.57
N LEU A 19 -18.58 -33.34 27.45
CA LEU A 19 -19.01 -34.47 26.60
C LEU A 19 -20.20 -34.19 25.66
N LEU A 20 -20.58 -32.93 25.40
CA LEU A 20 -21.76 -32.61 24.57
C LEU A 20 -21.53 -31.46 23.56
N LEU A 21 -20.30 -31.28 23.08
CA LEU A 21 -20.02 -30.55 21.84
C LEU A 21 -19.47 -31.53 20.81
N GLY A 22 -20.39 -32.24 20.16
CA GLY A 22 -20.09 -33.01 18.97
C GLY A 22 -19.51 -32.11 17.90
N LEU A 23 -18.40 -32.56 17.32
CA LEU A 23 -17.79 -32.20 16.04
C LEU A 23 -18.72 -31.39 15.11
N CYS A 24 -18.76 -30.07 15.30
CA CYS A 24 -19.19 -29.16 14.25
C CYS A 24 -17.97 -28.89 13.38
N GLY A 25 -18.05 -29.37 12.15
CA GLY A 25 -17.00 -29.22 11.15
C GLY A 25 -16.56 -27.77 11.01
N ILE A 26 -15.25 -27.62 10.95
CA ILE A 26 -14.58 -26.42 10.43
C ILE A 26 -15.26 -26.12 9.07
N PRO A 27 -15.75 -24.89 8.81
CA PRO A 27 -16.27 -24.56 7.49
C PRO A 27 -15.17 -24.85 6.46
N PRO A 28 -15.52 -25.36 5.26
CA PRO A 28 -14.50 -25.67 4.25
C PRO A 28 -13.70 -24.41 4.01
N THR A 29 -12.43 -24.42 4.44
CA THR A 29 -11.42 -23.48 4.01
C THR A 29 -11.49 -23.47 2.50
N TRP A 30 -11.91 -22.34 1.93
CA TRP A 30 -11.72 -22.10 0.50
C TRP A 30 -10.22 -22.31 0.26
N ALA A 31 -9.89 -23.37 -0.45
CA ALA A 31 -8.56 -23.67 -0.91
C ALA A 31 -8.64 -23.51 -2.43
N LEU A 32 -7.73 -22.72 -2.99
CA LEU A 32 -7.68 -22.44 -4.41
C LEU A 32 -7.40 -23.74 -5.15
N ASN A 33 -6.18 -24.27 -5.01
CA ASN A 33 -5.79 -25.55 -5.60
C ASN A 33 -4.43 -26.11 -5.12
N LEU A 34 -3.67 -25.49 -4.21
CA LEU A 34 -2.48 -26.15 -3.67
C LEU A 34 -2.91 -27.31 -2.75
N ASP A 35 -2.36 -28.53 -2.93
CA ASP A 35 -2.68 -29.70 -2.09
C ASP A 35 -2.03 -29.54 -0.69
N PRO A 36 -2.81 -29.29 0.38
CA PRO A 36 -2.23 -29.12 1.71
C PRO A 36 -1.95 -30.46 2.41
N VAL A 37 -2.55 -31.56 1.92
CA VAL A 37 -2.52 -32.87 2.56
C VAL A 37 -1.32 -33.69 2.07
N ARG A 38 -1.11 -33.74 0.76
CA ARG A 38 -0.04 -34.52 0.11
C ARG A 38 1.18 -33.66 -0.22
N HIS A 39 1.62 -32.86 0.76
CA HIS A 39 2.84 -32.06 0.63
C HIS A 39 4.09 -32.94 0.81
N THR A 40 5.16 -32.59 0.09
CA THR A 40 6.44 -33.31 0.16
C THR A 40 7.41 -32.55 1.06
N ILE A 41 8.15 -33.26 1.92
CA ILE A 41 9.10 -32.64 2.86
C ILE A 41 10.52 -33.09 2.56
N TYR A 42 11.41 -32.13 2.35
CA TYR A 42 12.87 -32.34 2.33
C TYR A 42 13.47 -31.88 3.65
N THR A 43 14.43 -32.64 4.17
CA THR A 43 15.09 -32.37 5.45
C THR A 43 16.59 -32.32 5.26
N GLY A 44 17.23 -31.26 5.76
CA GLY A 44 18.68 -31.11 5.77
C GLY A 44 19.31 -31.45 7.12
N PRO A 45 20.63 -31.26 7.26
CA PRO A 45 21.34 -31.45 8.52
C PRO A 45 20.79 -30.53 9.62
N ASN A 46 20.70 -31.03 10.86
CA ASN A 46 20.16 -30.24 11.96
C ASN A 46 21.06 -29.03 12.26
N GLY A 47 20.46 -27.88 12.55
CA GLY A 47 21.18 -26.63 12.84
C GLY A 47 21.80 -25.94 11.61
N SER A 48 21.78 -26.58 10.43
CA SER A 48 22.36 -26.03 9.20
C SER A 48 21.58 -24.85 8.60
N HIS A 49 20.37 -24.60 9.12
CA HIS A 49 19.39 -23.68 8.53
C HIS A 49 18.99 -24.05 7.10
N PHE A 50 18.92 -25.34 6.79
CA PHE A 50 18.41 -25.83 5.51
C PHE A 50 17.01 -25.30 5.22
N GLY A 51 16.83 -24.66 4.05
CA GLY A 51 15.59 -23.95 3.68
C GLY A 51 15.64 -22.45 3.99
N PHE A 52 16.80 -21.88 4.30
CA PHE A 52 16.97 -20.43 4.47
C PHE A 52 16.76 -19.69 3.14
N SER A 53 17.25 -20.26 2.05
CA SER A 53 16.96 -19.84 0.68
C SER A 53 16.69 -21.08 -0.17
N LEU A 54 15.91 -20.91 -1.24
CA LEU A 54 15.56 -22.00 -2.13
C LEU A 54 15.21 -21.48 -3.52
N ASP A 55 15.37 -22.33 -4.53
CA ASP A 55 14.96 -22.05 -5.91
C ASP A 55 14.69 -23.33 -6.70
N PHE A 56 13.93 -23.21 -7.79
CA PHE A 56 13.80 -24.30 -8.75
C PHE A 56 15.02 -24.34 -9.67
N TYR A 57 15.47 -25.54 -10.01
CA TYR A 57 16.47 -25.78 -11.04
C TYR A 57 15.84 -26.56 -12.18
N LYS A 58 16.03 -26.07 -13.41
CA LYS A 58 15.63 -26.76 -14.64
C LYS A 58 16.86 -27.03 -15.48
N ASP A 59 17.05 -28.29 -15.89
CA ASP A 59 18.13 -28.62 -16.83
C ASP A 59 17.90 -27.97 -18.20
N SER A 60 18.97 -27.82 -19.01
CA SER A 60 18.88 -27.19 -20.34
C SER A 60 17.95 -27.92 -21.33
N ARG A 61 17.53 -29.15 -21.01
CA ARG A 61 16.56 -29.93 -21.78
C ARG A 61 15.12 -29.76 -21.27
N GLY A 62 14.92 -29.06 -20.16
CA GLY A 62 13.63 -28.83 -19.52
C GLY A 62 12.96 -30.09 -18.95
N SER A 63 13.68 -31.22 -18.92
CA SER A 63 13.11 -32.55 -18.68
C SER A 63 13.18 -32.99 -17.23
N ASN A 64 14.08 -32.40 -16.44
CA ASN A 64 14.23 -32.70 -15.02
C ASN A 64 14.20 -31.40 -14.22
N VAL A 65 13.18 -31.25 -13.39
CA VAL A 65 13.09 -30.19 -12.38
C VAL A 65 13.65 -30.72 -11.06
N ALA A 66 14.51 -29.92 -10.43
CA ALA A 66 15.05 -30.18 -9.09
C ALA A 66 14.91 -28.93 -8.23
N ILE A 67 15.19 -29.08 -6.94
CA ILE A 67 15.10 -27.98 -5.98
C ILE A 67 16.51 -27.69 -5.46
N VAL A 68 16.94 -26.44 -5.57
CA VAL A 68 18.17 -25.95 -4.94
C VAL A 68 17.80 -25.40 -3.57
N VAL A 69 18.51 -25.83 -2.53
CA VAL A 69 18.26 -25.40 -1.16
C VAL A 69 19.55 -24.91 -0.51
N GLY A 70 19.52 -23.68 -0.01
CA GLY A 70 20.59 -23.08 0.78
C GLY A 70 20.50 -23.45 2.26
N ALA A 71 21.66 -23.73 2.86
CA ALA A 71 21.81 -24.11 4.27
C ALA A 71 23.05 -23.39 4.85
N PRO A 72 22.92 -22.09 5.20
CA PRO A 72 24.06 -21.20 5.47
C PRO A 72 24.90 -21.55 6.72
N ARG A 73 24.44 -22.47 7.57
CA ARG A 73 25.18 -22.92 8.77
C ARG A 73 25.62 -24.37 8.69
N THR A 74 25.68 -24.94 7.49
CA THR A 74 26.23 -26.29 7.30
C THR A 74 27.71 -26.31 7.71
N LEU A 75 28.11 -27.38 8.40
CA LEU A 75 29.51 -27.61 8.78
C LEU A 75 30.34 -27.98 7.55
N GLY A 76 31.50 -27.34 7.41
CA GLY A 76 32.51 -27.68 6.39
C GLY A 76 33.46 -28.78 6.86
N ASP A 77 34.52 -29.01 6.09
CA ASP A 77 35.51 -30.09 6.33
C ASP A 77 36.25 -29.95 7.68
N ASN A 78 36.37 -28.73 8.21
CA ASN A 78 37.06 -28.42 9.47
C ASN A 78 36.12 -28.36 10.69
N GLU A 79 34.89 -28.87 10.60
CA GLU A 79 33.85 -28.77 11.65
C GLU A 79 33.43 -27.33 12.03
N GLU A 80 33.77 -26.36 11.20
CA GLU A 80 33.31 -24.97 11.34
C GLU A 80 32.10 -24.69 10.42
N GLU A 81 31.20 -23.80 10.85
CA GLU A 81 30.08 -23.35 10.02
C GLU A 81 30.61 -22.58 8.80
N THR A 82 30.46 -23.14 7.61
CA THR A 82 30.85 -22.48 6.34
C THR A 82 29.66 -22.29 5.40
N GLY A 83 28.57 -23.02 5.65
CA GLY A 83 27.39 -23.06 4.81
C GLY A 83 27.50 -24.08 3.68
N GLY A 84 26.38 -24.39 3.06
CA GLY A 84 26.28 -25.40 2.01
C GLY A 84 25.04 -25.20 1.15
N VAL A 85 25.06 -25.83 -0.02
CA VAL A 85 23.96 -25.80 -0.98
C VAL A 85 23.65 -27.22 -1.40
N PHE A 86 22.38 -27.56 -1.40
CA PHE A 86 21.90 -28.89 -1.70
C PHE A 86 21.06 -28.87 -2.97
N LEU A 87 21.20 -29.91 -3.78
CA LEU A 87 20.34 -30.20 -4.92
C LEU A 87 19.45 -31.38 -4.56
N CYS A 88 18.15 -31.13 -4.48
CA CYS A 88 17.14 -32.12 -4.14
C CYS A 88 16.41 -32.54 -5.41
N PRO A 89 16.58 -33.78 -5.91
CA PRO A 89 15.78 -34.25 -7.04
C PRO A 89 14.32 -34.38 -6.61
N TRP A 90 13.40 -34.02 -7.52
CA TRP A 90 11.96 -34.15 -7.26
C TRP A 90 11.56 -35.63 -7.09
N ARG A 91 10.86 -35.91 -5.99
CA ARG A 91 10.24 -37.22 -5.67
C ARG A 91 9.02 -36.96 -4.79
N ALA A 92 7.90 -37.63 -5.06
CA ALA A 92 6.65 -37.39 -4.33
C ALA A 92 6.78 -37.70 -2.82
N GLU A 93 7.51 -38.76 -2.47
CA GLU A 93 7.79 -39.17 -1.08
C GLU A 93 8.87 -38.31 -0.39
N GLY A 94 9.49 -37.38 -1.13
CA GLY A 94 10.68 -36.65 -0.71
C GLY A 94 11.94 -37.48 -0.91
N GLY A 95 13.06 -37.03 -0.35
CA GLY A 95 14.29 -37.78 -0.48
C GLY A 95 15.51 -37.10 0.11
N GLN A 96 16.64 -37.78 -0.02
CA GLN A 96 17.95 -37.21 0.32
C GLN A 96 18.37 -36.21 -0.76
N CYS A 97 18.79 -35.03 -0.33
CA CYS A 97 19.41 -34.04 -1.20
C CYS A 97 20.92 -34.26 -1.23
N THR A 98 21.54 -34.00 -2.37
CA THR A 98 23.00 -34.07 -2.53
C THR A 98 23.62 -32.70 -2.33
N SER A 99 24.68 -32.60 -1.54
CA SER A 99 25.42 -31.34 -1.40
C SER A 99 26.21 -31.04 -2.67
N LEU A 100 26.17 -29.79 -3.14
CA LEU A 100 26.97 -29.33 -4.26
C LEU A 100 28.39 -29.00 -3.79
N PRO A 101 29.43 -29.58 -4.41
CA PRO A 101 30.80 -29.31 -4.00
C PRO A 101 31.23 -27.90 -4.41
N PHE A 102 31.54 -27.09 -3.42
CA PHE A 102 32.17 -25.77 -3.52
C PHE A 102 33.49 -25.75 -2.73
N ASP A 103 34.43 -24.87 -3.06
CA ASP A 103 35.69 -24.78 -2.30
C ASP A 103 35.45 -24.03 -0.98
N LEU A 104 35.48 -24.77 0.12
CA LEU A 104 35.27 -24.25 1.48
C LEU A 104 36.58 -23.94 2.22
N ARG A 105 37.75 -24.08 1.57
CA ARG A 105 39.05 -23.84 2.20
C ARG A 105 39.45 -22.38 2.11
N ASP A 106 40.08 -21.88 3.16
CA ASP A 106 40.73 -20.58 3.15
C ASP A 106 41.89 -20.56 2.16
N GLU A 107 42.05 -19.43 1.46
CA GLU A 107 43.10 -19.25 0.47
C GLU A 107 44.01 -18.10 0.87
N THR A 108 45.32 -18.32 0.73
CA THR A 108 46.34 -17.29 0.93
C THR A 108 47.21 -17.19 -0.30
N ARG A 109 47.35 -15.99 -0.85
CA ARG A 109 48.17 -15.73 -2.05
C ARG A 109 49.02 -14.49 -1.88
N ARG A 110 50.32 -14.62 -2.11
CA ARG A 110 51.26 -13.50 -2.12
C ARG A 110 51.49 -13.03 -3.55
N VAL A 111 51.27 -11.75 -3.82
CA VAL A 111 51.54 -11.11 -5.11
C VAL A 111 52.32 -9.82 -4.84
N GLY A 112 53.60 -9.81 -5.22
CA GLY A 112 54.49 -8.69 -4.91
C GLY A 112 54.68 -8.48 -3.40
N SER A 113 54.42 -7.26 -2.94
CA SER A 113 54.47 -6.87 -1.52
C SER A 113 53.21 -7.23 -0.73
N GLN A 114 52.12 -7.59 -1.42
CA GLN A 114 50.81 -7.81 -0.83
C GLN A 114 50.53 -9.29 -0.61
N THR A 115 49.87 -9.62 0.50
CA THR A 115 49.36 -10.96 0.81
C THR A 115 47.85 -10.91 0.98
N PHE A 116 47.15 -11.69 0.16
CA PHE A 116 45.70 -11.80 0.11
C PHE A 116 45.21 -12.98 0.95
N TYR A 117 44.15 -12.77 1.71
CA TYR A 117 43.52 -13.77 2.58
C TYR A 117 42.02 -13.83 2.35
N THR A 118 41.48 -15.03 2.14
CA THR A 118 40.05 -15.32 2.27
C THR A 118 39.80 -16.09 3.55
N PHE A 119 38.70 -15.77 4.23
CA PHE A 119 38.24 -16.49 5.42
C PHE A 119 36.81 -16.97 5.19
N LYS A 120 36.63 -18.29 5.17
CA LYS A 120 35.36 -18.96 4.85
C LYS A 120 34.62 -19.44 6.10
N ALA A 121 35.26 -19.43 7.27
CA ALA A 121 34.59 -19.64 8.55
C ALA A 121 33.51 -18.57 8.79
N GLY A 122 32.28 -19.01 9.08
CA GLY A 122 31.11 -18.14 9.30
C GLY A 122 30.59 -17.43 8.05
N GLN A 123 31.02 -17.79 6.84
CA GLN A 123 30.72 -17.03 5.62
C GLN A 123 29.24 -17.07 5.18
N GLY A 124 28.49 -18.10 5.62
CA GLY A 124 27.07 -18.23 5.30
C GLY A 124 26.76 -18.69 3.87
N LEU A 125 27.54 -19.61 3.29
CA LEU A 125 27.28 -20.10 1.92
C LEU A 125 25.87 -20.71 1.78
N GLY A 126 25.09 -20.22 0.81
CA GLY A 126 23.70 -20.60 0.63
C GLY A 126 22.71 -19.69 1.40
N ALA A 127 23.16 -18.54 1.90
CA ALA A 127 22.24 -17.51 2.40
C ALA A 127 21.33 -16.97 1.28
N SER A 128 21.83 -16.91 0.05
CA SER A 128 21.02 -16.73 -1.16
C SER A 128 21.39 -17.78 -2.20
N VAL A 129 20.38 -18.27 -2.91
CA VAL A 129 20.54 -19.15 -4.08
C VAL A 129 19.62 -18.66 -5.19
N VAL A 130 20.10 -18.75 -6.43
CA VAL A 130 19.31 -18.50 -7.63
C VAL A 130 19.78 -19.42 -8.76
N SER A 131 18.85 -19.95 -9.53
CA SER A 131 19.13 -20.74 -10.71
C SER A 131 18.78 -19.98 -11.98
N TRP A 132 19.60 -20.16 -13.02
CA TRP A 132 19.29 -19.68 -14.36
C TRP A 132 19.87 -20.65 -15.39
N ASN A 133 18.99 -21.30 -16.16
CA ASN A 133 19.35 -22.41 -17.05
C ASN A 133 20.17 -23.47 -16.30
N ASP A 134 21.30 -23.92 -16.86
CA ASP A 134 22.21 -24.89 -16.24
C ASP A 134 23.10 -24.31 -15.11
N ASN A 135 22.94 -23.02 -14.78
CA ASN A 135 23.77 -22.35 -13.78
C ASN A 135 23.02 -22.27 -12.44
N ILE A 136 23.75 -22.56 -11.36
CA ILE A 136 23.34 -22.29 -9.99
C ILE A 136 24.31 -21.27 -9.42
N VAL A 137 23.80 -20.16 -8.89
CA VAL A 137 24.58 -19.17 -8.17
C VAL A 137 24.21 -19.24 -6.71
N ALA A 138 25.21 -19.41 -5.85
CA ALA A 138 25.03 -19.44 -4.40
C ALA A 138 26.02 -18.49 -3.72
N CYS A 139 25.52 -17.66 -2.81
CA CYS A 139 26.32 -16.61 -2.20
C CYS A 139 26.60 -16.86 -0.72
N ALA A 140 27.73 -16.32 -0.27
CA ALA A 140 28.22 -16.28 1.09
C ALA A 140 28.45 -14.80 1.47
N PRO A 141 27.40 -14.08 1.92
CA PRO A 141 27.45 -12.63 2.15
C PRO A 141 28.50 -12.26 3.19
N TRP A 142 28.73 -13.09 4.20
CA TRP A 142 29.66 -12.80 5.29
C TRP A 142 31.05 -13.41 5.07
N GLN A 143 31.40 -13.76 3.83
CA GLN A 143 32.77 -14.17 3.51
C GLN A 143 33.73 -13.00 3.74
N HIS A 144 34.69 -13.20 4.65
CA HIS A 144 35.64 -12.16 5.02
C HIS A 144 36.89 -12.18 4.13
N TRP A 145 37.48 -11.01 3.96
CA TRP A 145 38.65 -10.75 3.14
C TRP A 145 39.62 -9.83 3.87
N ASN A 146 40.93 -10.02 3.68
CA ASN A 146 41.95 -9.06 4.10
C ASN A 146 43.13 -9.04 3.12
N VAL A 147 43.84 -7.91 3.09
CA VAL A 147 45.10 -7.74 2.38
C VAL A 147 46.13 -7.15 3.34
N LEU A 148 47.28 -7.81 3.46
CA LEU A 148 48.40 -7.34 4.26
C LEU A 148 49.52 -6.81 3.35
N GLU A 149 50.05 -5.64 3.66
CA GLU A 149 51.23 -5.08 3.01
C GLU A 149 52.22 -4.54 4.07
N LYS A 150 53.24 -5.36 4.39
CA LYS A 150 54.21 -5.11 5.45
C LYS A 150 53.53 -4.92 6.82
N THR A 151 53.36 -3.68 7.27
CA THR A 151 52.72 -3.30 8.54
C THR A 151 51.34 -2.67 8.34
N GLU A 152 50.94 -2.37 7.09
CA GLU A 152 49.61 -1.88 6.76
C GLU A 152 48.68 -3.06 6.42
N GLU A 153 47.39 -2.87 6.66
CA GLU A 153 46.35 -3.82 6.23
C GLU A 153 45.13 -3.10 5.63
N ALA A 154 44.34 -3.85 4.85
CA ALA A 154 43.04 -3.43 4.35
C ALA A 154 41.89 -3.65 5.36
N GLU A 155 42.18 -4.34 6.46
CA GLU A 155 41.27 -4.85 7.50
C GLU A 155 40.49 -6.09 7.09
N LYS A 156 40.28 -7.00 8.05
CA LYS A 156 39.45 -8.20 7.87
C LYS A 156 37.97 -7.81 7.84
N THR A 157 37.38 -7.81 6.65
CA THR A 157 36.05 -7.24 6.41
C THR A 157 35.16 -8.14 5.54
N PRO A 158 33.82 -8.12 5.74
CA PRO A 158 32.87 -9.00 5.06
C PRO A 158 32.52 -8.45 3.66
N VAL A 159 33.41 -8.68 2.70
CA VAL A 159 33.18 -8.26 1.31
C VAL A 159 32.06 -9.06 0.63
N GLY A 160 31.85 -10.30 1.08
CA GLY A 160 30.93 -11.26 0.46
C GLY A 160 31.40 -11.80 -0.88
N GLY A 161 30.78 -12.88 -1.34
CA GLY A 161 31.13 -13.52 -2.61
C GLY A 161 30.11 -14.58 -3.01
N CYS A 162 30.04 -14.87 -4.30
CA CYS A 162 29.16 -15.88 -4.87
C CYS A 162 29.94 -16.92 -5.65
N PHE A 163 29.45 -18.15 -5.62
CA PHE A 163 29.97 -19.27 -6.39
C PHE A 163 28.96 -19.62 -7.47
N VAL A 164 29.44 -19.76 -8.70
CA VAL A 164 28.67 -20.21 -9.86
C VAL A 164 29.04 -21.66 -10.12
N ALA A 165 28.03 -22.53 -10.16
CA ALA A 165 28.17 -23.93 -10.54
C ALA A 165 27.38 -24.22 -11.81
N GLN A 166 28.08 -24.73 -12.83
CA GLN A 166 27.45 -25.35 -14.00
C GLN A 166 27.41 -26.86 -13.79
N LEU A 167 26.22 -27.45 -13.83
CA LEU A 167 26.04 -28.85 -13.48
C LEU A 167 26.43 -29.78 -14.62
N GLN A 168 26.13 -29.43 -15.88
CA GLN A 168 26.48 -30.29 -17.02
C GLN A 168 27.97 -30.28 -17.34
N SER A 169 28.61 -29.10 -17.31
CA SER A 169 30.04 -28.97 -17.61
C SER A 169 30.94 -29.31 -16.42
N GLY A 170 30.39 -29.31 -15.20
CA GLY A 170 31.16 -29.39 -13.96
C GLY A 170 31.98 -28.13 -13.65
N SER A 171 31.87 -27.07 -14.47
CA SER A 171 32.62 -25.83 -14.29
C SER A 171 32.21 -25.10 -13.01
N ARG A 172 33.16 -24.39 -12.41
CA ARG A 172 32.98 -23.60 -11.19
C ARG A 172 33.68 -22.26 -11.34
N ALA A 173 33.02 -21.20 -10.88
CA ALA A 173 33.60 -19.86 -10.81
C ALA A 173 33.26 -19.18 -9.48
N GLU A 174 34.15 -18.29 -9.02
CA GLU A 174 33.90 -17.43 -7.85
C GLU A 174 33.80 -15.98 -8.33
N TYR A 175 32.74 -15.28 -7.93
CA TYR A 175 32.50 -13.87 -8.22
C TYR A 175 32.38 -13.08 -6.91
N SER A 176 33.38 -12.25 -6.62
CA SER A 176 33.42 -11.40 -5.43
C SER A 176 33.85 -9.98 -5.82
N PRO A 177 32.91 -9.15 -6.31
CA PRO A 177 33.21 -7.86 -6.95
C PRO A 177 33.64 -6.74 -5.98
N CYS A 178 33.46 -6.97 -4.67
CA CYS A 178 33.83 -6.02 -3.63
C CYS A 178 35.23 -6.24 -3.05
N ARG A 179 35.93 -7.33 -3.40
CA ARG A 179 37.35 -7.48 -3.06
C ARG A 179 38.17 -6.34 -3.66
N ALA A 180 39.04 -5.78 -2.84
CA ALA A 180 39.97 -4.71 -3.20
C ALA A 180 41.29 -4.88 -2.43
N ASN A 181 42.33 -4.18 -2.89
CA ASN A 181 43.67 -4.21 -2.29
C ASN A 181 44.13 -2.84 -1.74
N THR A 182 43.18 -1.93 -1.51
CA THR A 182 43.44 -0.62 -0.91
C THR A 182 43.60 -0.76 0.60
N MET A 183 44.67 -0.17 1.16
CA MET A 183 44.95 -0.20 2.60
C MET A 183 44.02 0.73 3.39
N SER A 184 43.72 0.39 4.65
CA SER A 184 42.82 1.12 5.55
C SER A 184 43.15 2.62 5.65
N ARG A 185 44.44 2.95 5.74
CA ARG A 185 44.93 4.34 5.80
C ARG A 185 44.43 5.21 4.64
N VAL A 186 44.24 4.64 3.45
CA VAL A 186 43.75 5.37 2.27
C VAL A 186 42.27 5.71 2.43
N TYR A 187 41.45 4.78 2.92
CA TYR A 187 40.04 5.03 3.20
C TYR A 187 39.86 6.11 4.26
N SER A 188 40.59 6.04 5.37
CA SER A 188 40.53 7.06 6.44
C SER A 188 40.92 8.45 5.96
N LYS A 189 41.88 8.56 5.03
CA LYS A 189 42.26 9.84 4.40
C LYS A 189 41.19 10.40 3.46
N ASN A 190 40.40 9.51 2.85
CA ASN A 190 39.36 9.86 1.89
C ASN A 190 37.95 9.83 2.52
N TYR A 191 37.85 9.93 3.85
CA TYR A 191 36.58 9.89 4.58
C TYR A 191 35.70 8.67 4.21
N PHE A 192 36.33 7.52 3.98
CA PHE A 192 35.68 6.26 3.59
C PHE A 192 34.85 6.33 2.30
N SER A 193 35.10 7.32 1.43
CA SER A 193 34.44 7.40 0.13
C SER A 193 34.81 6.21 -0.75
N GLY A 194 33.81 5.62 -1.39
CA GLY A 194 33.97 4.45 -2.25
C GLY A 194 34.32 3.16 -1.50
N ASP A 195 34.12 3.10 -0.18
CA ASP A 195 34.50 1.94 0.64
C ASP A 195 33.57 0.73 0.40
N LYS A 196 34.12 -0.33 -0.18
CA LYS A 196 33.41 -1.59 -0.49
C LYS A 196 33.71 -2.72 0.50
N ARG A 197 34.47 -2.46 1.56
CA ARG A 197 34.98 -3.51 2.47
C ARG A 197 33.88 -4.28 3.19
N TYR A 198 32.76 -3.62 3.48
CA TYR A 198 31.62 -4.21 4.18
C TYR A 198 30.47 -4.60 3.25
N CYS A 199 30.70 -4.75 1.94
CA CYS A 199 29.64 -4.96 0.95
C CYS A 199 28.58 -6.00 1.33
N GLU A 200 29.01 -7.15 1.85
CA GLU A 200 28.18 -8.34 1.99
C GLU A 200 27.53 -8.76 0.65
N ALA A 201 28.33 -8.73 -0.43
CA ALA A 201 27.83 -8.98 -1.78
C ALA A 201 27.20 -10.37 -1.90
N GLY A 202 25.98 -10.40 -2.45
CA GLY A 202 25.17 -11.62 -2.53
C GLY A 202 24.25 -11.81 -1.33
N PHE A 203 24.04 -10.77 -0.50
CA PHE A 203 22.97 -10.75 0.49
C PHE A 203 21.60 -11.03 -0.15
N SER A 204 21.38 -10.44 -1.32
CA SER A 204 20.28 -10.76 -2.22
C SER A 204 20.82 -10.94 -3.64
N ALA A 205 20.18 -11.81 -4.42
CA ALA A 205 20.63 -12.15 -5.77
C ALA A 205 19.44 -12.46 -6.68
N VAL A 206 19.52 -12.00 -7.92
CA VAL A 206 18.56 -12.30 -8.98
C VAL A 206 19.30 -12.37 -10.32
N VAL A 207 18.79 -13.16 -11.26
CA VAL A 207 19.33 -13.25 -12.62
C VAL A 207 18.28 -12.74 -13.60
N THR A 208 18.69 -11.83 -14.48
CA THR A 208 17.84 -11.33 -15.57
C THR A 208 17.56 -12.42 -16.60
N GLN A 209 16.52 -12.26 -17.42
CA GLN A 209 16.24 -13.18 -18.52
C GLN A 209 17.43 -13.30 -19.50
N ALA A 210 18.20 -12.22 -19.67
CA ALA A 210 19.41 -12.18 -20.49
C ALA A 210 20.64 -12.89 -19.89
N GLY A 211 20.55 -13.43 -18.66
CA GLY A 211 21.66 -14.13 -18.00
C GLY A 211 22.67 -13.21 -17.30
N GLU A 212 22.25 -11.99 -16.96
CA GLU A 212 23.02 -11.08 -16.11
C GLU A 212 22.69 -11.32 -14.64
N LEU A 213 23.72 -11.61 -13.84
CA LEU A 213 23.61 -11.74 -12.39
C LEU A 213 23.62 -10.35 -11.77
N VAL A 214 22.60 -10.05 -10.96
CA VAL A 214 22.48 -8.82 -10.17
C VAL A 214 22.57 -9.19 -8.70
N LEU A 215 23.53 -8.59 -7.99
CA LEU A 215 23.74 -8.82 -6.57
C LEU A 215 23.47 -7.54 -5.78
N GLY A 216 22.70 -7.69 -4.71
CA GLY A 216 22.57 -6.71 -3.63
C GLY A 216 23.70 -6.84 -2.61
N ALA A 217 24.23 -5.71 -2.19
CA ALA A 217 25.33 -5.58 -1.25
C ALA A 217 25.04 -4.44 -0.27
N PRO A 218 24.20 -4.67 0.77
CA PRO A 218 23.65 -3.62 1.63
C PRO A 218 24.70 -2.89 2.46
N GLY A 219 25.88 -3.46 2.69
CA GLY A 219 26.95 -2.81 3.45
C GLY A 219 27.93 -2.00 2.59
N GLY A 220 27.74 -1.98 1.26
CA GLY A 220 28.60 -1.22 0.33
C GLY A 220 28.56 0.29 0.61
N TYR A 221 29.66 1.00 0.33
CA TYR A 221 29.81 2.43 0.60
C TYR A 221 29.45 2.80 2.06
N TYR A 222 30.05 2.06 3.00
CA TYR A 222 29.85 2.26 4.44
C TYR A 222 28.36 2.20 4.84
N PHE A 223 27.72 1.05 4.55
CA PHE A 223 26.31 0.75 4.89
C PHE A 223 25.23 1.57 4.16
N LEU A 224 25.62 2.37 3.18
CA LEU A 224 24.69 2.96 2.23
C LEU A 224 24.00 1.88 1.38
N GLY A 225 24.80 0.91 0.92
CA GLY A 225 24.43 -0.21 0.07
C GLY A 225 24.69 0.05 -1.41
N LEU A 226 25.01 -1.01 -2.14
CA LEU A 226 25.24 -0.96 -3.58
C LEU A 226 24.64 -2.15 -4.32
N LEU A 227 24.48 -1.99 -5.62
CA LEU A 227 24.24 -3.08 -6.55
C LEU A 227 25.44 -3.28 -7.46
N THR A 228 25.63 -4.54 -7.84
CA THR A 228 26.61 -4.93 -8.85
C THR A 228 25.95 -5.88 -9.85
N ARG A 229 26.22 -5.66 -11.14
CA ARG A 229 25.77 -6.59 -12.19
C ARG A 229 26.93 -7.08 -13.04
N ALA A 230 26.86 -8.33 -13.48
CA ALA A 230 27.75 -8.88 -14.49
C ALA A 230 27.08 -10.07 -15.24
N PRO A 231 27.35 -10.25 -16.55
CA PRO A 231 26.93 -11.44 -17.27
C PRO A 231 27.56 -12.72 -16.70
N ILE A 232 26.76 -13.78 -16.50
CA ILE A 232 27.26 -15.07 -15.97
C ILE A 232 28.33 -15.67 -16.89
N ALA A 233 28.16 -15.54 -18.22
CA ALA A 233 29.12 -16.00 -19.20
C ALA A 233 30.50 -15.33 -19.05
N ASP A 234 30.52 -14.03 -18.73
CA ASP A 234 31.76 -13.27 -18.51
C ASP A 234 32.43 -13.65 -17.19
N ILE A 235 31.63 -13.92 -16.14
CA ILE A 235 32.14 -14.42 -14.86
C ILE A 235 32.86 -15.75 -15.07
N VAL A 236 32.21 -16.71 -15.74
CA VAL A 236 32.77 -18.06 -15.92
C VAL A 236 33.99 -18.05 -16.85
N SER A 237 33.95 -17.28 -17.94
CA SER A 237 35.04 -17.25 -18.93
C SER A 237 36.31 -16.54 -18.45
N ASN A 238 36.18 -15.52 -17.59
CA ASN A 238 37.31 -14.77 -17.07
C ASN A 238 37.86 -15.34 -15.75
N TYR A 239 37.15 -16.24 -15.08
CA TYR A 239 37.59 -16.83 -13.82
C TYR A 239 38.87 -17.66 -13.98
N ARG A 240 39.84 -17.40 -13.11
CA ARG A 240 41.13 -18.12 -13.06
C ARG A 240 41.34 -18.68 -11.65
N PRO A 241 41.30 -20.02 -11.46
CA PRO A 241 41.55 -20.63 -10.16
C PRO A 241 42.88 -20.15 -9.55
N GLY A 242 42.85 -19.78 -8.27
CA GLY A 242 44.01 -19.27 -7.53
C GLY A 242 44.28 -17.77 -7.70
N THR A 243 43.50 -17.05 -8.51
CA THR A 243 43.54 -15.58 -8.59
C THR A 243 42.44 -14.98 -7.71
N LEU A 244 42.80 -14.57 -6.49
CA LEU A 244 41.82 -14.12 -5.47
C LEU A 244 41.24 -12.73 -5.72
N LEU A 245 41.99 -11.86 -6.41
CA LEU A 245 41.58 -10.51 -6.77
C LEU A 245 41.65 -10.36 -8.29
N TRP A 246 40.49 -10.15 -8.90
CA TRP A 246 40.34 -9.99 -10.34
C TRP A 246 39.09 -9.15 -10.66
N HIS A 247 38.94 -8.73 -11.90
CA HIS A 247 37.84 -7.86 -12.33
C HIS A 247 37.19 -8.40 -13.61
N VAL A 248 35.86 -8.33 -13.65
CA VAL A 248 35.08 -8.56 -14.86
C VAL A 248 34.91 -7.20 -15.56
N SER A 249 35.41 -7.05 -16.78
CA SER A 249 35.43 -5.75 -17.49
C SER A 249 34.03 -5.18 -17.77
N THR A 250 33.03 -6.04 -17.93
CA THR A 250 31.64 -5.69 -18.19
C THR A 250 30.83 -5.42 -16.92
N GLN A 251 31.41 -5.60 -15.72
CA GLN A 251 30.69 -5.37 -14.48
C GLN A 251 30.38 -3.90 -14.27
N ARG A 252 29.23 -3.62 -13.66
CA ARG A 252 28.84 -2.26 -13.29
C ARG A 252 28.38 -2.20 -11.84
N PHE A 253 28.57 -1.03 -11.24
CA PHE A 253 28.17 -0.73 -9.87
C PHE A 253 27.26 0.49 -9.83
N THR A 254 26.37 0.56 -8.85
CA THR A 254 25.73 1.82 -8.46
C THR A 254 26.74 2.78 -7.83
N PHE A 255 26.42 4.07 -7.78
CA PHE A 255 27.32 5.11 -7.27
C PHE A 255 27.19 5.34 -5.76
N ASP A 256 28.29 5.75 -5.13
CA ASP A 256 28.33 6.30 -3.78
C ASP A 256 27.63 7.68 -3.73
N SER A 257 27.20 8.11 -2.55
CA SER A 257 26.47 9.36 -2.36
C SER A 257 26.79 10.00 -1.00
N SER A 258 26.99 11.31 -0.98
CA SER A 258 27.17 12.09 0.25
C SER A 258 25.85 12.59 0.85
N ASN A 259 24.70 12.22 0.29
CA ASN A 259 23.40 12.60 0.84
C ASN A 259 23.08 11.76 2.08
N GLN A 260 22.83 12.44 3.20
CA GLN A 260 22.58 11.86 4.52
C GLN A 260 21.37 10.92 4.54
N GLU A 261 20.38 11.09 3.66
CA GLU A 261 19.21 10.21 3.57
C GLU A 261 19.58 8.76 3.24
N PHE A 262 20.73 8.54 2.59
CA PHE A 262 21.18 7.22 2.15
C PHE A 262 22.07 6.51 3.17
N PHE A 263 22.59 7.21 4.16
CA PHE A 263 23.47 6.60 5.17
C PHE A 263 22.70 5.52 5.93
N ASP A 264 23.35 4.37 6.12
CA ASP A 264 22.78 3.19 6.78
C ASP A 264 21.43 2.74 6.15
N GLY A 265 21.24 3.01 4.86
CA GLY A 265 19.99 2.72 4.13
C GLY A 265 19.83 1.27 3.72
N TYR A 266 20.92 0.49 3.73
CA TYR A 266 20.97 -0.92 3.31
C TYR A 266 20.41 -1.15 1.91
N ARG A 267 20.79 -0.30 0.96
CA ARG A 267 20.39 -0.42 -0.44
C ARG A 267 20.85 -1.77 -1.02
N GLY A 268 19.91 -2.53 -1.59
CA GLY A 268 20.19 -3.89 -2.08
C GLY A 268 19.94 -4.99 -1.05
N TYR A 269 19.23 -4.68 0.05
CA TYR A 269 18.77 -5.70 0.99
C TYR A 269 17.88 -6.76 0.31
N SER A 270 17.05 -6.32 -0.63
CA SER A 270 16.25 -7.17 -1.50
C SER A 270 16.38 -6.68 -2.95
N VAL A 271 16.31 -7.58 -3.92
CA VAL A 271 16.42 -7.28 -5.35
C VAL A 271 15.39 -8.04 -6.17
N ALA A 272 14.90 -7.41 -7.22
CA ALA A 272 14.08 -8.01 -8.26
C ALA A 272 14.36 -7.31 -9.60
N VAL A 273 13.89 -7.92 -10.70
CA VAL A 273 14.07 -7.40 -12.07
C VAL A 273 12.73 -7.43 -12.80
N GLY A 274 12.46 -6.40 -13.60
CA GLY A 274 11.20 -6.26 -14.31
C GLY A 274 11.29 -5.27 -15.46
N GLU A 275 10.12 -4.83 -15.93
CA GLU A 275 9.93 -3.95 -17.08
C GLU A 275 9.14 -2.74 -16.61
N PHE A 276 9.76 -1.57 -16.59
CA PHE A 276 9.17 -0.36 -16.02
C PHE A 276 9.27 0.90 -16.90
N ASP A 277 9.96 0.83 -18.03
CA ASP A 277 10.18 1.99 -18.92
C ASP A 277 9.47 1.89 -20.29
N GLY A 278 8.94 0.71 -20.63
CA GLY A 278 8.19 0.43 -21.85
C GLY A 278 9.04 -0.11 -23.01
N ASP A 279 10.36 -0.25 -22.86
CA ASP A 279 11.24 -0.88 -23.85
C ASP A 279 11.58 -2.32 -23.42
N PRO A 280 10.97 -3.35 -24.03
CA PRO A 280 11.21 -4.75 -23.64
C PRO A 280 12.64 -5.25 -23.90
N LYS A 281 13.53 -4.42 -24.47
CA LYS A 281 14.94 -4.72 -24.66
C LYS A 281 15.79 -4.32 -23.46
N THR A 282 15.32 -3.38 -22.65
CA THR A 282 15.95 -3.01 -21.39
C THR A 282 15.42 -3.88 -20.27
N THR A 283 16.03 -3.76 -19.10
CA THR A 283 15.62 -4.50 -17.92
C THR A 283 15.92 -3.60 -16.75
N GLU A 284 14.88 -3.32 -15.97
CA GLU A 284 14.97 -2.41 -14.85
C GLU A 284 15.24 -3.19 -13.57
N TYR A 285 15.97 -2.54 -12.68
CA TYR A 285 16.39 -3.09 -11.40
C TYR A 285 15.55 -2.49 -10.29
N VAL A 286 14.92 -3.36 -9.51
CA VAL A 286 14.16 -2.98 -8.32
C VAL A 286 14.91 -3.46 -7.09
N PHE A 287 15.02 -2.60 -6.08
CA PHE A 287 15.58 -3.02 -4.80
C PHE A 287 14.99 -2.29 -3.61
N GLY A 288 15.03 -2.98 -2.48
CA GLY A 288 14.74 -2.41 -1.18
C GLY A 288 15.95 -1.75 -0.52
N ALA A 289 15.67 -0.63 0.14
CA ALA A 289 16.52 0.05 1.09
C ALA A 289 15.71 0.24 2.39
N PRO A 290 15.55 -0.81 3.21
CA PRO A 290 14.55 -0.88 4.27
C PRO A 290 14.75 0.13 5.40
N THR A 291 15.96 0.68 5.51
CA THR A 291 16.32 1.66 6.55
C THR A 291 16.60 3.06 6.00
N TRP A 292 16.37 3.28 4.69
CA TRP A 292 16.54 4.58 4.04
C TRP A 292 15.79 5.71 4.77
N SER A 293 16.39 6.90 4.80
CA SER A 293 15.87 8.12 5.45
C SER A 293 15.42 7.88 6.90
N TRP A 294 16.40 7.64 7.78
CA TRP A 294 16.19 7.41 9.21
C TRP A 294 15.16 6.30 9.49
N THR A 295 15.29 5.16 8.81
CA THR A 295 14.42 3.97 8.96
C THR A 295 13.00 4.08 8.39
N LEU A 296 12.69 5.12 7.60
CA LEU A 296 11.42 5.19 6.88
C LEU A 296 11.28 4.04 5.86
N GLY A 297 12.38 3.69 5.21
CA GLY A 297 12.45 2.66 4.19
C GLY A 297 12.02 3.17 2.81
N ALA A 298 12.63 2.59 1.78
CA ALA A 298 12.31 2.92 0.39
C ALA A 298 12.51 1.72 -0.54
N VAL A 299 11.86 1.77 -1.69
CA VAL A 299 12.15 0.93 -2.86
C VAL A 299 12.46 1.84 -4.03
N GLU A 300 13.55 1.57 -4.74
CA GLU A 300 13.91 2.31 -5.96
C GLU A 300 13.87 1.40 -7.17
N ILE A 301 13.49 1.97 -8.31
CA ILE A 301 13.52 1.34 -9.63
C ILE A 301 14.50 2.12 -10.49
N LEU A 302 15.43 1.45 -11.14
CA LEU A 302 16.40 2.08 -12.04
C LEU A 302 16.50 1.38 -13.37
N ASP A 303 16.90 2.16 -14.36
CA ASP A 303 17.25 1.67 -15.67
C ASP A 303 18.58 0.89 -15.67
N SER A 304 18.94 0.39 -16.85
CA SER A 304 20.19 -0.32 -17.11
C SER A 304 21.48 0.50 -16.88
N TYR A 305 21.37 1.83 -16.73
CA TYR A 305 22.46 2.76 -16.44
C TYR A 305 22.48 3.23 -14.99
N TYR A 306 21.64 2.65 -14.12
CA TYR A 306 21.43 3.04 -12.73
C TYR A 306 20.95 4.49 -12.56
N GLN A 307 20.20 5.01 -13.54
CA GLN A 307 19.40 6.21 -13.36
C GLN A 307 18.07 5.84 -12.73
N LYS A 308 17.70 6.61 -11.70
CA LYS A 308 16.48 6.37 -10.94
C LYS A 308 15.25 6.74 -11.77
N LEU A 309 14.40 5.77 -12.03
CA LEU A 309 13.09 5.95 -12.64
C LEU A 309 12.06 6.33 -11.56
N TYR A 310 11.96 5.51 -10.51
CA TYR A 310 10.98 5.68 -9.44
C TYR A 310 11.60 5.48 -8.06
N ARG A 311 11.00 6.13 -7.05
CA ARG A 311 11.27 5.87 -5.64
C ARG A 311 9.96 5.88 -4.86
N LEU A 312 9.72 4.77 -4.18
CA LEU A 312 8.56 4.57 -3.32
C LEU A 312 9.02 4.66 -1.87
N HIS A 313 8.31 5.46 -1.08
CA HIS A 313 8.63 5.70 0.33
C HIS A 313 7.75 4.85 1.23
N GLY A 314 8.33 4.35 2.33
CA GLY A 314 7.56 3.72 3.39
C GLY A 314 6.60 4.70 4.07
N GLU A 315 5.47 4.19 4.54
CA GLU A 315 4.45 4.97 5.27
C GLU A 315 4.83 5.19 6.75
N GLN A 316 5.58 4.25 7.34
CA GLN A 316 5.87 4.20 8.77
C GLN A 316 7.35 3.88 9.03
N MET A 317 8.00 4.67 9.88
CA MET A 317 9.38 4.41 10.31
C MET A 317 9.51 3.06 11.04
N ALA A 318 10.66 2.42 10.88
CA ALA A 318 10.99 1.10 11.42
C ALA A 318 10.08 -0.06 10.96
N SER A 319 9.17 0.17 9.99
CA SER A 319 8.36 -0.91 9.42
C SER A 319 9.15 -1.85 8.50
N TYR A 320 10.39 -1.48 8.17
CA TYR A 320 11.28 -2.20 7.27
C TYR A 320 10.72 -2.31 5.84
N PHE A 321 10.10 -1.23 5.35
CA PHE A 321 9.53 -1.15 4.00
C PHE A 321 10.62 -1.34 2.94
N GLY A 322 10.50 -2.39 2.12
CA GLY A 322 11.56 -2.83 1.20
C GLY A 322 12.32 -4.07 1.69
N HIS A 323 11.89 -4.71 2.79
CA HIS A 323 12.44 -6.00 3.22
C HIS A 323 12.37 -7.06 2.11
N SER A 324 11.22 -7.11 1.42
CA SER A 324 10.97 -8.00 0.29
C SER A 324 10.38 -7.20 -0.85
N VAL A 325 10.75 -7.57 -2.08
CA VAL A 325 10.21 -7.02 -3.32
C VAL A 325 9.87 -8.18 -4.25
N ALA A 326 8.76 -8.08 -4.96
CA ALA A 326 8.35 -9.06 -5.96
C ALA A 326 7.69 -8.35 -7.14
N ILE A 327 7.81 -8.95 -8.32
CA ILE A 327 7.32 -8.40 -9.59
C ILE A 327 6.47 -9.45 -10.28
N ALA A 328 5.24 -9.09 -10.66
CA ALA A 328 4.31 -9.95 -11.37
C ALA A 328 3.23 -9.10 -12.06
N ASP A 329 2.75 -9.51 -13.23
CA ASP A 329 1.54 -8.94 -13.87
C ASP A 329 0.29 -9.56 -13.22
N VAL A 330 -0.22 -8.95 -12.15
CA VAL A 330 -1.31 -9.55 -11.35
C VAL A 330 -2.70 -9.21 -11.90
N ASN A 331 -2.78 -8.20 -12.78
CA ASN A 331 -4.04 -7.77 -13.40
C ASN A 331 -4.19 -8.20 -14.87
N GLY A 332 -3.21 -8.94 -15.41
CA GLY A 332 -3.29 -9.61 -16.71
C GLY A 332 -3.26 -8.64 -17.89
N ASP A 333 -2.61 -7.48 -17.74
CA ASP A 333 -2.60 -6.42 -18.75
C ASP A 333 -1.28 -6.31 -19.54
N GLY A 334 -0.35 -7.23 -19.28
CA GLY A 334 0.96 -7.36 -19.92
C GLY A 334 2.05 -6.49 -19.30
N ARG A 335 1.76 -5.72 -18.25
CA ARG A 335 2.72 -4.86 -17.55
C ARG A 335 3.07 -5.42 -16.18
N HIS A 336 4.29 -5.15 -15.72
CA HIS A 336 4.77 -5.68 -14.47
C HIS A 336 4.33 -4.82 -13.29
N ASP A 337 3.61 -5.42 -12.34
CA ASP A 337 3.22 -4.77 -11.09
C ASP A 337 4.26 -5.04 -10.00
N LEU A 338 4.36 -4.10 -9.05
CA LEU A 338 5.32 -4.18 -7.95
C LEU A 338 4.63 -4.48 -6.63
N LEU A 339 5.14 -5.47 -5.90
CA LEU A 339 4.80 -5.74 -4.52
C LEU A 339 5.96 -5.42 -3.58
N VAL A 340 5.67 -4.76 -2.47
CA VAL A 340 6.67 -4.40 -1.44
C VAL A 340 6.22 -4.86 -0.06
N GLY A 341 7.10 -5.54 0.67
CA GLY A 341 6.86 -5.96 2.05
C GLY A 341 7.41 -4.99 3.09
N ALA A 342 6.63 -4.77 4.15
CA ALA A 342 6.99 -4.09 5.39
C ALA A 342 6.60 -4.98 6.60
N PRO A 343 7.41 -6.00 6.92
CA PRO A 343 7.02 -7.04 7.87
C PRO A 343 6.81 -6.53 9.30
N LEU A 344 7.42 -5.39 9.65
CA LEU A 344 7.34 -4.79 10.99
C LEU A 344 6.33 -3.65 11.06
N TYR A 345 5.48 -3.48 10.04
CA TYR A 345 4.42 -2.48 10.05
C TYR A 345 3.47 -2.70 11.24
N MET A 346 3.17 -1.61 11.94
CA MET A 346 2.25 -1.59 13.06
C MET A 346 0.93 -0.93 12.66
N ASP A 347 -0.17 -1.67 12.87
CA ASP A 347 -1.52 -1.16 12.68
C ASP A 347 -2.14 -0.72 14.01
N SER A 348 -3.15 0.15 13.94
CA SER A 348 -3.90 0.60 15.11
C SER A 348 -5.08 -0.32 15.38
N ARG A 349 -5.21 -0.83 16.61
CA ARG A 349 -6.34 -1.64 17.07
C ARG A 349 -7.06 -0.98 18.24
N ALA A 350 -8.33 -1.34 18.45
CA ALA A 350 -9.17 -0.76 19.51
C ALA A 350 -8.57 -0.95 20.92
N ASP A 351 -7.91 -2.08 21.16
CA ASP A 351 -7.27 -2.46 22.41
C ASP A 351 -5.77 -2.11 22.47
N ARG A 352 -5.15 -1.82 21.32
CA ARG A 352 -3.71 -1.58 21.21
C ARG A 352 -3.39 -0.58 20.12
N LYS A 353 -2.83 0.59 20.52
CA LYS A 353 -2.49 1.67 19.58
C LYS A 353 -1.49 1.28 18.50
N LEU A 354 -0.53 0.40 18.82
CA LEU A 354 0.52 -0.07 17.90
C LEU A 354 0.64 -1.59 17.99
N ALA A 355 0.06 -2.30 17.03
CA ALA A 355 0.12 -3.74 16.89
C ALA A 355 0.95 -4.11 15.65
N GLU A 356 2.18 -4.60 15.86
CA GLU A 356 3.02 -5.12 14.77
C GLU A 356 2.34 -6.31 14.10
N VAL A 357 2.01 -6.18 12.83
CA VAL A 357 1.29 -7.21 12.06
C VAL A 357 1.93 -7.48 10.70
N GLY A 358 2.67 -6.50 10.17
CA GLY A 358 3.22 -6.54 8.83
C GLY A 358 2.20 -6.12 7.76
N ARG A 359 2.71 -5.57 6.66
CA ARG A 359 1.90 -5.08 5.53
C ARG A 359 2.63 -5.34 4.21
N VAL A 360 1.86 -5.62 3.18
CA VAL A 360 2.29 -5.68 1.77
C VAL A 360 1.55 -4.62 0.98
N TYR A 361 2.28 -3.93 0.10
CA TYR A 361 1.79 -2.86 -0.75
C TYR A 361 1.84 -3.34 -2.20
N LEU A 362 0.74 -3.18 -2.94
CA LEU A 362 0.67 -3.44 -4.38
C LEU A 362 0.64 -2.11 -5.13
N PHE A 363 1.53 -1.95 -6.11
CA PHE A 363 1.57 -0.82 -7.03
C PHE A 363 1.34 -1.35 -8.45
N LEU A 364 0.16 -1.07 -9.01
CA LEU A 364 -0.16 -1.44 -10.39
C LEU A 364 0.51 -0.49 -11.37
N GLN A 365 1.11 -1.03 -12.44
CA GLN A 365 1.76 -0.20 -13.45
C GLN A 365 0.75 0.36 -14.46
N SER A 366 0.55 1.68 -14.46
CA SER A 366 -0.36 2.36 -15.41
C SER A 366 0.23 2.48 -16.82
N ARG A 367 -0.62 2.68 -17.85
CA ARG A 367 -0.20 2.85 -19.27
C ARG A 367 0.41 4.21 -19.59
N SER A 368 0.06 5.23 -18.82
CA SER A 368 0.63 6.56 -18.98
C SER A 368 1.96 6.64 -18.21
N PRO A 369 2.94 7.47 -18.61
CA PRO A 369 4.20 7.67 -17.89
C PRO A 369 4.04 8.33 -16.50
N HIS A 370 2.90 8.14 -15.84
CA HIS A 370 2.66 8.56 -14.48
C HIS A 370 3.54 7.76 -13.52
N VAL A 371 3.97 8.47 -12.48
CA VAL A 371 4.64 7.94 -11.30
C VAL A 371 3.86 6.75 -10.75
N LEU A 372 4.53 5.63 -10.42
CA LEU A 372 3.97 4.60 -9.54
C LEU A 372 3.53 5.29 -8.24
N GLY A 373 2.24 5.63 -8.17
CA GLY A 373 1.68 6.58 -7.22
C GLY A 373 1.41 5.96 -5.85
N THR A 374 0.21 6.21 -5.32
CA THR A 374 -0.27 5.55 -4.12
C THR A 374 -0.52 4.06 -4.37
N PRO A 375 -0.28 3.19 -3.38
CA PRO A 375 -0.52 1.75 -3.51
C PRO A 375 -1.99 1.49 -3.88
N SER A 376 -2.20 0.66 -4.91
CA SER A 376 -3.52 0.27 -5.41
C SER A 376 -4.25 -0.65 -4.44
N LEU A 377 -3.50 -1.44 -3.65
CA LEU A 377 -4.04 -2.32 -2.61
C LEU A 377 -3.07 -2.42 -1.43
N LEU A 378 -3.64 -2.48 -0.22
CA LEU A 378 -2.92 -2.71 1.03
C LEU A 378 -3.37 -4.05 1.62
N LEU A 379 -2.44 -5.00 1.73
CA LEU A 379 -2.67 -6.27 2.40
C LEU A 379 -2.03 -6.19 3.79
N THR A 380 -2.84 -6.23 4.85
CA THR A 380 -2.35 -6.10 6.23
C THR A 380 -2.49 -7.42 6.97
N GLY A 381 -1.43 -7.83 7.67
CA GLY A 381 -1.43 -9.04 8.48
C GLY A 381 -2.44 -8.99 9.63
N THR A 382 -2.94 -10.15 10.04
CA THR A 382 -3.92 -10.26 11.13
C THR A 382 -3.29 -10.73 12.44
N GLN A 383 -2.16 -11.44 12.39
CA GLN A 383 -1.50 -11.99 13.56
C GLN A 383 -0.43 -11.03 14.10
N LEU A 384 -0.48 -10.77 15.41
CA LEU A 384 0.51 -9.94 16.09
C LEU A 384 1.89 -10.60 16.05
N TYR A 385 2.92 -9.83 15.69
CA TYR A 385 4.30 -10.29 15.48
C TYR A 385 4.43 -11.40 14.43
N GLY A 386 3.43 -11.55 13.55
CA GLY A 386 3.44 -12.58 12.51
C GLY A 386 4.44 -12.32 11.38
N ARG A 387 4.87 -11.05 11.23
CA ARG A 387 5.76 -10.54 10.18
C ARG A 387 5.23 -10.80 8.77
N PHE A 388 3.96 -10.51 8.54
CA PHE A 388 3.34 -10.62 7.22
C PHE A 388 4.06 -9.74 6.20
N GLY A 389 4.48 -10.34 5.08
CA GLY A 389 5.27 -9.67 4.04
C GLY A 389 6.77 -9.91 4.13
N SER A 390 7.26 -10.82 4.99
CA SER A 390 8.69 -11.14 5.04
C SER A 390 9.21 -11.74 3.74
N ALA A 391 8.38 -12.55 3.08
CA ALA A 391 8.63 -13.11 1.77
C ALA A 391 7.37 -12.97 0.91
N ILE A 392 7.59 -12.63 -0.36
CA ILE A 392 6.58 -12.49 -1.38
C ILE A 392 7.13 -13.25 -2.60
N THR A 393 6.35 -14.15 -3.18
CA THR A 393 6.72 -14.81 -4.44
C THR A 393 5.57 -14.76 -5.42
N PRO A 394 5.84 -14.41 -6.69
CA PRO A 394 4.93 -14.74 -7.78
C PRO A 394 4.75 -16.26 -7.83
N LEU A 395 3.52 -16.69 -8.14
CA LEU A 395 3.18 -18.09 -8.39
C LEU A 395 2.98 -18.37 -9.88
N GLY A 396 2.93 -17.34 -10.72
CA GLY A 396 2.32 -17.44 -12.05
C GLY A 396 0.80 -17.57 -11.90
N ASP A 397 0.13 -17.98 -12.96
CA ASP A 397 -1.31 -18.30 -12.93
C ASP A 397 -1.51 -19.68 -12.28
N LEU A 398 -1.88 -19.70 -10.99
CA LEU A 398 -1.91 -20.92 -10.18
C LEU A 398 -3.15 -21.74 -10.49
N ASP A 399 -4.30 -21.12 -10.79
CA ASP A 399 -5.56 -21.79 -11.13
C ASP A 399 -5.91 -21.77 -12.63
N LEU A 400 -5.03 -21.22 -13.47
CA LEU A 400 -5.20 -21.06 -14.93
C LEU A 400 -6.44 -20.23 -15.29
N ASP A 401 -6.72 -19.18 -14.51
CA ASP A 401 -7.86 -18.30 -14.70
C ASP A 401 -7.58 -17.10 -15.62
N GLY A 402 -6.31 -16.92 -16.03
CA GLY A 402 -5.81 -15.87 -16.90
C GLY A 402 -5.07 -14.74 -16.18
N TYR A 403 -4.96 -14.78 -14.84
CA TYR A 403 -4.28 -13.76 -14.04
C TYR A 403 -3.17 -14.39 -13.19
N ASN A 404 -2.06 -13.69 -12.97
CA ASN A 404 -1.00 -14.23 -12.11
C ASN A 404 -1.31 -14.03 -10.63
N ASP A 405 -0.95 -15.03 -9.82
CA ASP A 405 -1.17 -15.09 -8.39
C ASP A 405 0.10 -14.86 -7.58
N VAL A 406 -0.08 -14.55 -6.30
CA VAL A 406 1.02 -14.25 -5.37
C VAL A 406 0.83 -14.98 -4.05
N ALA A 407 1.93 -15.55 -3.53
CA ALA A 407 2.00 -16.03 -2.15
C ALA A 407 2.76 -15.03 -1.26
N VAL A 408 2.20 -14.76 -0.09
CA VAL A 408 2.80 -13.91 0.94
C VAL A 408 2.96 -14.68 2.25
N ALA A 409 4.15 -14.64 2.84
CA ALA A 409 4.41 -15.32 4.11
C ALA A 409 4.24 -14.42 5.34
N ALA A 410 3.85 -15.07 6.43
CA ALA A 410 3.96 -14.60 7.80
C ALA A 410 4.66 -15.71 8.62
N PRO A 411 6.01 -15.73 8.70
CA PRO A 411 6.76 -16.87 9.24
C PRO A 411 6.52 -17.20 10.70
N TYR A 412 5.92 -16.26 11.44
CA TYR A 412 5.53 -16.40 12.83
C TYR A 412 4.02 -16.18 13.01
N GLY A 413 3.27 -16.24 11.90
CA GLY A 413 1.82 -16.10 11.83
C GLY A 413 1.06 -17.35 12.29
N GLY A 414 -0.26 -17.26 12.18
CA GLY A 414 -1.21 -18.27 12.66
C GLY A 414 -1.50 -18.20 14.16
N PRO A 415 -2.62 -18.80 14.62
CA PRO A 415 -3.00 -18.77 16.04
C PRO A 415 -1.96 -19.38 16.98
N SER A 416 -1.18 -20.36 16.49
CA SER A 416 -0.09 -21.02 17.22
C SER A 416 1.26 -20.28 17.11
N GLY A 417 1.39 -19.31 16.20
CA GLY A 417 2.65 -18.63 15.88
C GLY A 417 3.70 -19.53 15.21
N GLN A 418 3.27 -20.59 14.52
CA GLN A 418 4.15 -21.57 13.86
C GLN A 418 4.55 -21.15 12.42
N GLY A 419 3.86 -20.15 11.86
CA GLY A 419 4.06 -19.68 10.49
C GLY A 419 2.88 -19.98 9.59
N GLN A 420 2.60 -19.07 8.65
CA GLN A 420 1.56 -19.20 7.63
C GLN A 420 2.05 -18.67 6.28
N VAL A 421 1.53 -19.25 5.19
CA VAL A 421 1.66 -18.71 3.83
C VAL A 421 0.26 -18.50 3.27
N LEU A 422 -0.01 -17.30 2.76
CA LEU A 422 -1.31 -16.88 2.27
C LEU A 422 -1.24 -16.66 0.77
N VAL A 423 -2.15 -17.28 0.01
CA VAL A 423 -2.25 -17.15 -1.44
C VAL A 423 -3.30 -16.10 -1.77
N PHE A 424 -2.95 -15.14 -2.62
CA PHE A 424 -3.81 -14.09 -3.12
C PHE A 424 -3.95 -14.25 -4.62
N ARG A 425 -5.20 -14.29 -5.10
CA ARG A 425 -5.48 -14.51 -6.51
C ARG A 425 -5.43 -13.20 -7.29
N GLY A 426 -4.90 -13.25 -8.51
CA GLY A 426 -5.01 -12.20 -9.50
C GLY A 426 -6.45 -11.95 -9.94
N GLN A 427 -6.70 -10.75 -10.46
CA GLN A 427 -7.95 -10.35 -11.10
C GLN A 427 -7.73 -9.07 -11.89
N SER A 428 -8.64 -8.75 -12.80
CA SER A 428 -8.59 -7.50 -13.62
C SER A 428 -8.35 -6.17 -12.86
N GLU A 429 -8.61 -6.11 -11.55
CA GLU A 429 -8.42 -4.91 -10.72
C GLU A 429 -7.16 -5.00 -9.81
N GLY A 430 -6.27 -5.99 -10.02
CA GLY A 430 -5.09 -6.27 -9.19
C GLY A 430 -5.23 -7.60 -8.43
N LEU A 431 -4.97 -7.60 -7.12
CA LEU A 431 -5.13 -8.80 -6.29
C LEU A 431 -6.45 -8.82 -5.51
N THR A 432 -6.90 -10.01 -5.12
CA THR A 432 -7.99 -10.14 -4.15
C THR A 432 -7.56 -9.59 -2.77
N SER A 433 -8.45 -8.89 -2.07
CA SER A 433 -8.14 -8.36 -0.72
C SER A 433 -8.15 -9.44 0.37
N ARG A 434 -8.78 -10.59 0.09
CA ARG A 434 -8.79 -11.76 0.96
C ARG A 434 -7.99 -12.89 0.31
N PRO A 435 -7.26 -13.68 1.11
CA PRO A 435 -6.54 -14.84 0.60
C PRO A 435 -7.53 -15.89 0.10
N SER A 436 -7.23 -16.50 -1.04
CA SER A 436 -7.97 -17.62 -1.62
C SER A 436 -7.60 -18.95 -0.99
N GLN A 437 -6.43 -19.04 -0.33
CA GLN A 437 -5.96 -20.19 0.42
C GLN A 437 -4.97 -19.78 1.51
N VAL A 438 -4.95 -20.51 2.63
CA VAL A 438 -3.96 -20.36 3.70
C VAL A 438 -3.30 -21.70 3.97
N LEU A 439 -1.97 -21.73 3.98
CA LEU A 439 -1.15 -22.88 4.32
C LEU A 439 -0.57 -22.68 5.72
N ASP A 440 -1.03 -23.48 6.67
CA ASP A 440 -0.47 -23.50 8.02
C ASP A 440 0.83 -24.31 8.07
N SER A 441 1.78 -23.86 8.90
CA SER A 441 3.05 -24.55 9.10
C SER A 441 2.83 -25.98 9.63
N PRO A 442 3.36 -27.02 8.95
CA PRO A 442 3.36 -28.38 9.45
C PRO A 442 4.48 -28.63 10.49
N PHE A 443 5.21 -27.58 10.89
CA PHE A 443 6.41 -27.68 11.73
C PHE A 443 6.21 -27.01 13.10
N PRO A 444 7.03 -27.37 14.11
CA PRO A 444 6.97 -26.73 15.42
C PRO A 444 7.20 -25.22 15.39
N LYS A 445 6.84 -24.54 16.49
CA LYS A 445 7.03 -23.11 16.67
C LYS A 445 8.52 -22.73 16.56
N GLY A 446 8.81 -21.62 15.90
CA GLY A 446 10.19 -21.18 15.65
C GLY A 446 10.84 -21.80 14.42
N SER A 447 10.10 -22.59 13.63
CA SER A 447 10.57 -23.16 12.36
C SER A 447 10.87 -22.11 11.28
N GLY A 448 10.25 -20.93 11.34
CA GLY A 448 10.38 -19.91 10.32
C GLY A 448 9.75 -20.33 8.99
N PHE A 449 8.68 -21.13 9.02
CA PHE A 449 7.96 -21.59 7.83
C PHE A 449 7.44 -20.42 7.00
N GLY A 450 7.91 -20.29 5.76
CA GLY A 450 7.60 -19.16 4.87
C GLY A 450 8.66 -18.05 4.90
N PHE A 451 9.77 -18.21 5.61
CA PHE A 451 10.86 -17.22 5.55
C PHE A 451 11.44 -17.08 4.13
N SER A 452 11.45 -18.17 3.37
CA SER A 452 11.77 -18.18 1.94
C SER A 452 10.66 -18.90 1.16
N LEU A 453 10.35 -18.39 -0.03
CA LEU A 453 9.31 -18.88 -0.93
C LEU A 453 9.80 -18.82 -2.38
N ARG A 454 9.42 -19.80 -3.20
CA ARG A 454 9.51 -19.75 -4.66
C ARG A 454 8.35 -20.50 -5.31
N GLY A 455 7.75 -19.89 -6.33
CA GLY A 455 6.67 -20.47 -7.14
C GLY A 455 6.96 -20.41 -8.63
N ALA A 456 5.91 -20.32 -9.45
CA ALA A 456 5.99 -20.11 -10.91
C ALA A 456 6.73 -21.23 -11.68
N THR A 457 6.77 -22.44 -11.13
CA THR A 457 7.34 -23.61 -11.80
C THR A 457 6.53 -24.84 -11.47
N ASP A 458 6.07 -25.51 -12.53
CA ASP A 458 5.52 -26.87 -12.48
C ASP A 458 6.67 -27.87 -12.29
N ILE A 459 6.67 -28.59 -11.16
CA ILE A 459 7.70 -29.57 -10.78
C ILE A 459 7.32 -31.00 -11.21
N ASP A 460 6.04 -31.28 -11.39
CA ASP A 460 5.52 -32.63 -11.67
C ASP A 460 4.84 -32.79 -13.04
N ASP A 461 4.99 -31.78 -13.91
CA ASP A 461 4.53 -31.75 -15.30
C ASP A 461 3.02 -31.93 -15.43
N ASN A 462 2.27 -31.38 -14.47
CA ASN A 462 0.81 -31.46 -14.43
C ASN A 462 0.10 -30.28 -15.12
N GLY A 463 0.87 -29.27 -15.56
CA GLY A 463 0.40 -28.08 -16.24
C GLY A 463 0.11 -26.88 -15.32
N TYR A 464 0.29 -27.02 -14.01
CA TYR A 464 0.05 -25.96 -13.01
C TYR A 464 1.34 -25.67 -12.22
N PRO A 465 1.62 -24.41 -11.87
CA PRO A 465 2.82 -24.07 -11.12
C PRO A 465 2.71 -24.48 -9.64
N ASP A 466 3.83 -24.90 -9.06
CA ASP A 466 3.90 -25.36 -7.67
C ASP A 466 4.58 -24.33 -6.75
N LEU A 467 4.57 -24.61 -5.44
CA LEU A 467 5.13 -23.72 -4.41
C LEU A 467 6.12 -24.45 -3.49
N LEU A 468 7.31 -23.88 -3.36
CA LEU A 468 8.33 -24.23 -2.37
C LEU A 468 8.26 -23.31 -1.16
N VAL A 469 8.29 -23.89 0.05
CA VAL A 469 8.25 -23.15 1.31
C VAL A 469 9.39 -23.58 2.23
N GLY A 470 10.27 -22.65 2.57
CA GLY A 470 11.40 -22.89 3.46
C GLY A 470 11.03 -22.73 4.93
N ALA A 471 11.58 -23.59 5.78
CA ALA A 471 11.43 -23.56 7.23
C ALA A 471 12.81 -23.79 7.88
N TYR A 472 13.68 -22.80 7.74
CA TYR A 472 15.10 -22.91 8.11
C TYR A 472 15.33 -23.30 9.58
N GLY A 473 14.49 -22.82 10.51
CA GLY A 473 14.57 -23.15 11.93
C GLY A 473 14.27 -24.62 12.22
N ALA A 474 13.51 -25.28 11.34
CA ALA A 474 13.28 -26.73 11.38
C ALA A 474 14.26 -27.50 10.47
N SER A 475 15.15 -26.82 9.74
CA SER A 475 16.03 -27.39 8.71
C SER A 475 15.27 -28.20 7.65
N LYS A 476 14.13 -27.65 7.17
CA LYS A 476 13.21 -28.33 6.25
C LYS A 476 12.71 -27.42 5.13
N VAL A 477 12.28 -28.05 4.04
CA VAL A 477 11.55 -27.43 2.93
C VAL A 477 10.29 -28.25 2.68
N ALA A 478 9.15 -27.58 2.55
CA ALA A 478 7.88 -28.17 2.13
C ALA A 478 7.58 -27.81 0.67
N VAL A 479 7.09 -28.77 -0.10
CA VAL A 479 6.65 -28.59 -1.49
C VAL A 479 5.14 -28.82 -1.54
N TYR A 480 4.42 -27.79 -1.97
CA TYR A 480 2.97 -27.82 -2.19
C TYR A 480 2.72 -27.84 -3.68
N ARG A 481 1.97 -28.83 -4.14
CA ARG A 481 1.66 -29.00 -5.55
C ARG A 481 0.29 -28.47 -5.90
N ALA A 482 0.17 -27.83 -7.05
CA ALA A 482 -1.11 -27.39 -7.56
C ALA A 482 -1.90 -28.60 -8.10
N GLN A 483 -3.15 -28.73 -7.65
CA GLN A 483 -4.11 -29.69 -8.15
C GLN A 483 -4.78 -29.10 -9.40
N PRO A 484 -5.12 -29.94 -10.40
CA PRO A 484 -5.85 -29.44 -11.56
C PRO A 484 -7.20 -28.83 -11.16
N VAL A 485 -7.51 -27.70 -11.79
CA VAL A 485 -8.75 -26.97 -11.55
C VAL A 485 -9.75 -27.29 -12.65
N MET A 486 -10.93 -27.74 -12.24
CA MET A 486 -12.03 -28.00 -13.13
C MET A 486 -13.15 -27.00 -12.89
N LYS A 487 -13.43 -26.23 -13.94
CA LYS A 487 -14.53 -25.27 -13.98
C LYS A 487 -15.81 -25.97 -14.48
N ALA A 488 -16.76 -26.15 -13.56
CA ALA A 488 -18.09 -26.60 -13.90
C ALA A 488 -18.95 -25.46 -14.44
N SER A 489 -19.81 -25.82 -15.40
CA SER A 489 -20.88 -24.97 -15.92
C SER A 489 -22.18 -25.74 -15.79
N VAL A 490 -23.17 -25.11 -15.18
CA VAL A 490 -24.49 -25.70 -14.97
C VAL A 490 -25.55 -24.83 -15.61
N GLN A 491 -26.49 -25.46 -16.29
CA GLN A 491 -27.65 -24.79 -16.87
C GLN A 491 -28.88 -25.63 -16.56
N LEU A 492 -29.93 -24.97 -16.12
CA LEU A 492 -31.23 -25.57 -15.88
C LEU A 492 -32.25 -24.85 -16.74
N LEU A 493 -33.09 -25.59 -17.45
CA LEU A 493 -34.10 -25.06 -18.34
C LEU A 493 -35.45 -25.69 -17.97
N VAL A 494 -36.43 -24.83 -17.74
CA VAL A 494 -37.81 -25.19 -17.42
C VAL A 494 -38.74 -24.23 -18.14
N GLN A 495 -39.99 -24.65 -18.37
CA GLN A 495 -41.03 -23.79 -18.93
C GLN A 495 -41.34 -22.61 -17.99
N ASP A 496 -41.60 -21.42 -18.54
CA ASP A 496 -41.84 -20.19 -17.75
C ASP A 496 -43.08 -20.30 -16.86
N SER A 497 -44.10 -21.03 -17.33
CA SER A 497 -45.39 -21.17 -16.66
C SER A 497 -46.01 -22.55 -16.87
N LEU A 498 -46.75 -23.02 -15.86
CA LEU A 498 -47.47 -24.29 -15.83
C LEU A 498 -48.96 -24.01 -15.84
N ASN A 499 -49.68 -24.62 -16.79
CA ASN A 499 -51.13 -24.58 -16.84
C ASN A 499 -51.71 -25.85 -16.16
N PRO A 500 -52.40 -25.72 -15.01
CA PRO A 500 -53.01 -26.87 -14.34
C PRO A 500 -54.13 -27.55 -15.14
N ALA A 501 -54.77 -26.83 -16.07
CA ALA A 501 -55.87 -27.35 -16.88
C ALA A 501 -55.39 -28.33 -17.98
N ILE A 502 -54.14 -28.20 -18.42
CA ILE A 502 -53.55 -29.01 -19.48
C ILE A 502 -52.94 -30.29 -18.88
N LYS A 503 -53.70 -31.39 -18.84
CA LYS A 503 -53.29 -32.68 -18.25
C LYS A 503 -52.83 -33.69 -19.31
N ASN A 504 -51.64 -33.48 -19.87
CA ASN A 504 -51.13 -34.21 -21.04
C ASN A 504 -50.34 -35.51 -20.73
N CYS A 505 -50.00 -35.77 -19.46
CA CYS A 505 -49.30 -37.00 -19.08
C CYS A 505 -50.16 -37.88 -18.18
N ILE A 506 -49.79 -39.16 -18.13
CA ILE A 506 -50.44 -40.17 -17.29
C ILE A 506 -49.46 -40.65 -16.24
N LEU A 507 -49.89 -40.70 -14.97
CA LEU A 507 -49.09 -41.26 -13.89
C LEU A 507 -48.91 -42.78 -14.07
N PRO A 508 -47.67 -43.31 -14.03
CA PRO A 508 -47.38 -44.71 -14.37
C PRO A 508 -48.09 -45.76 -13.51
N GLN A 509 -48.45 -45.42 -12.27
CA GLN A 509 -49.02 -46.38 -11.30
C GLN A 509 -50.54 -46.29 -11.20
N THR A 510 -51.12 -45.10 -11.35
CA THR A 510 -52.53 -44.81 -11.07
C THR A 510 -53.36 -44.54 -12.31
N ASN A 511 -52.73 -44.41 -13.48
CA ASN A 511 -53.37 -44.05 -14.75
C ASN A 511 -54.14 -42.72 -14.69
N THR A 512 -53.79 -41.83 -13.77
CA THR A 512 -54.42 -40.51 -13.60
C THR A 512 -53.75 -39.48 -14.51
N ALA A 513 -54.57 -38.68 -15.19
CA ALA A 513 -54.08 -37.57 -16.03
C ALA A 513 -53.53 -36.44 -15.15
N VAL A 514 -52.33 -35.96 -15.45
CA VAL A 514 -51.63 -34.91 -14.72
C VAL A 514 -51.02 -33.87 -15.66
N SER A 515 -50.90 -32.63 -15.18
CA SER A 515 -50.19 -31.56 -15.88
C SER A 515 -48.68 -31.78 -15.71
N CYS A 516 -47.98 -32.01 -16.82
CA CYS A 516 -46.56 -32.38 -16.83
C CYS A 516 -45.73 -31.40 -17.67
N PHE A 517 -44.46 -31.29 -17.32
CA PHE A 517 -43.52 -30.41 -17.98
C PHE A 517 -42.12 -31.02 -17.99
N ASP A 518 -41.32 -30.59 -18.95
CA ASP A 518 -39.94 -31.04 -19.12
C ASP A 518 -38.98 -30.13 -18.34
N ILE A 519 -38.03 -30.74 -17.65
CA ILE A 519 -36.90 -30.08 -17.00
C ILE A 519 -35.64 -30.58 -17.70
N GLN A 520 -34.92 -29.69 -18.37
CA GLN A 520 -33.65 -30.01 -19.01
C GLN A 520 -32.50 -29.46 -18.15
N MET A 521 -31.59 -30.34 -17.75
CA MET A 521 -30.38 -29.97 -17.03
C MET A 521 -29.16 -30.25 -17.91
N CYS A 522 -28.25 -29.29 -18.00
CA CYS A 522 -27.00 -29.41 -18.74
C CYS A 522 -25.84 -29.15 -17.78
N VAL A 523 -24.86 -30.03 -17.78
CA VAL A 523 -23.64 -29.89 -16.99
C VAL A 523 -22.44 -30.02 -17.93
N GLY A 524 -21.59 -29.00 -17.96
CA GLY A 524 -20.32 -29.00 -18.65
C GLY A 524 -19.15 -28.93 -17.66
N ALA A 525 -18.02 -29.49 -18.05
CA ALA A 525 -16.77 -29.41 -17.30
C ALA A 525 -15.64 -29.01 -18.25
N THR A 526 -14.84 -28.03 -17.84
CA THR A 526 -13.67 -27.55 -18.57
C THR A 526 -12.50 -27.44 -17.61
N GLY A 527 -11.28 -27.59 -18.11
CA GLY A 527 -10.07 -27.48 -17.30
C GLY A 527 -8.86 -28.02 -18.05
N HIS A 528 -7.68 -27.54 -17.69
CA HIS A 528 -6.43 -28.04 -18.24
C HIS A 528 -6.00 -29.32 -17.52
N ASN A 529 -5.52 -30.31 -18.28
CA ASN A 529 -5.02 -31.60 -17.80
C ASN A 529 -5.98 -32.39 -16.86
N ILE A 530 -7.29 -32.28 -17.10
CA ILE A 530 -8.30 -33.01 -16.33
C ILE A 530 -8.32 -34.52 -16.67
N PRO A 531 -8.67 -35.40 -15.70
CA PRO A 531 -8.73 -36.84 -15.94
C PRO A 531 -9.70 -37.24 -17.05
N GLN A 532 -9.29 -38.16 -17.92
CA GLN A 532 -10.14 -38.70 -19.00
C GLN A 532 -11.37 -39.47 -18.49
N LYS A 533 -11.34 -39.96 -17.25
CA LYS A 533 -12.48 -40.57 -16.57
C LYS A 533 -12.95 -39.61 -15.49
N LEU A 534 -14.06 -38.92 -15.74
CA LEU A 534 -14.60 -37.91 -14.84
C LEU A 534 -16.09 -38.16 -14.63
N ARG A 535 -16.46 -38.41 -13.37
CA ARG A 535 -17.85 -38.61 -12.96
C ARG A 535 -18.28 -37.55 -11.96
N LEU A 536 -19.39 -36.88 -12.26
CA LEU A 536 -20.03 -35.91 -11.37
C LEU A 536 -21.39 -36.40 -10.91
N ASN A 537 -21.76 -36.06 -9.68
CA ASN A 537 -23.10 -36.23 -9.16
C ASN A 537 -23.88 -34.93 -9.38
N ALA A 538 -25.06 -35.01 -10.00
CA ALA A 538 -25.97 -33.91 -10.24
C ALA A 538 -27.29 -34.14 -9.47
N ASP A 539 -27.50 -33.37 -8.41
CA ASP A 539 -28.67 -33.43 -7.53
C ASP A 539 -29.72 -32.40 -7.96
N LEU A 540 -30.82 -32.88 -8.54
CA LEU A 540 -32.00 -32.08 -8.85
C LEU A 540 -32.97 -32.08 -7.66
N GLN A 541 -33.45 -30.90 -7.25
CA GLN A 541 -34.56 -30.76 -6.31
C GLN A 541 -35.67 -29.88 -6.89
N LEU A 542 -36.91 -30.31 -6.71
CA LEU A 542 -38.10 -29.62 -7.18
C LEU A 542 -38.83 -28.93 -6.03
N ASP A 543 -39.26 -27.68 -6.22
CA ASP A 543 -39.97 -26.86 -5.23
C ASP A 543 -39.19 -26.67 -3.91
N ARG A 544 -37.89 -26.34 -4.03
CA ARG A 544 -36.90 -26.32 -2.91
C ARG A 544 -37.33 -25.47 -1.72
N GLN A 545 -37.98 -24.34 -1.97
CA GLN A 545 -38.42 -23.42 -0.92
C GLN A 545 -39.60 -23.95 -0.09
N LYS A 546 -40.32 -24.96 -0.58
CA LYS A 546 -41.44 -25.56 0.16
C LYS A 546 -40.97 -26.70 1.08
N PRO A 547 -41.66 -26.90 2.22
CA PRO A 547 -41.36 -28.02 3.11
C PRO A 547 -41.53 -29.36 2.38
N ARG A 548 -40.86 -30.42 2.86
CA ARG A 548 -40.85 -31.75 2.19
C ARG A 548 -42.24 -32.31 1.89
N GLN A 549 -43.22 -32.08 2.77
CA GLN A 549 -44.62 -32.53 2.59
C GLN A 549 -45.47 -31.56 1.75
N GLY A 550 -45.02 -30.32 1.57
CA GLY A 550 -45.73 -29.26 0.84
C GLY A 550 -45.26 -29.08 -0.59
N ARG A 551 -44.52 -30.04 -1.15
CA ARG A 551 -44.01 -29.99 -2.52
C ARG A 551 -45.17 -30.08 -3.50
N ARG A 552 -45.29 -29.09 -4.38
CA ARG A 552 -46.38 -28.98 -5.36
C ARG A 552 -46.10 -29.74 -6.66
N VAL A 553 -44.82 -29.93 -6.98
CA VAL A 553 -44.36 -30.67 -8.15
C VAL A 553 -43.52 -31.87 -7.75
N LEU A 554 -43.62 -32.95 -8.53
CA LEU A 554 -42.91 -34.21 -8.31
C LEU A 554 -42.41 -34.77 -9.65
N LEU A 555 -41.41 -35.64 -9.61
CA LEU A 555 -40.92 -36.34 -10.80
C LEU A 555 -41.93 -37.40 -11.27
N LEU A 556 -42.19 -37.48 -12.57
CA LEU A 556 -43.24 -38.36 -13.12
C LEU A 556 -42.95 -39.85 -12.87
N GLY A 557 -41.68 -40.25 -12.97
CA GLY A 557 -41.27 -41.65 -12.79
C GLY A 557 -41.21 -42.09 -11.33
N SER A 558 -40.47 -41.36 -10.48
CA SER A 558 -40.24 -41.73 -9.08
C SER A 558 -41.29 -41.19 -8.11
N GLN A 559 -42.10 -40.21 -8.51
CA GLN A 559 -43.00 -39.44 -7.65
C GLN A 559 -42.31 -38.81 -6.44
N GLN A 560 -41.00 -38.56 -6.55
CA GLN A 560 -40.21 -37.86 -5.53
C GLN A 560 -39.92 -36.42 -5.96
N ALA A 561 -39.62 -35.56 -4.98
CA ALA A 561 -39.25 -34.17 -5.20
C ALA A 561 -37.74 -33.98 -5.46
N SER A 562 -36.98 -35.07 -5.61
CA SER A 562 -35.54 -35.03 -5.85
C SER A 562 -35.06 -36.22 -6.67
N ALA A 563 -33.98 -36.04 -7.42
CA ALA A 563 -33.24 -37.10 -8.09
C ALA A 563 -31.75 -36.78 -8.15
N THR A 564 -30.91 -37.80 -8.02
CA THR A 564 -29.46 -37.70 -8.20
C THR A 564 -29.08 -38.45 -9.47
N LEU A 565 -28.40 -37.79 -10.40
CA LEU A 565 -27.88 -38.40 -11.62
C LEU A 565 -26.36 -38.45 -11.58
N GLN A 566 -25.80 -39.54 -12.10
CA GLN A 566 -24.37 -39.68 -12.31
C GLN A 566 -24.07 -39.33 -13.77
N LEU A 567 -23.26 -38.28 -13.97
CA LEU A 567 -22.91 -37.77 -15.28
C LEU A 567 -21.45 -38.13 -15.59
N ASP A 568 -21.23 -38.82 -16.71
CA ASP A 568 -19.89 -39.10 -17.23
C ASP A 568 -19.51 -38.02 -18.25
N LEU A 569 -18.56 -37.17 -17.83
CA LEU A 569 -18.05 -36.02 -18.56
C LEU A 569 -16.65 -36.28 -19.12
N GLY A 570 -16.12 -37.49 -18.94
CA GLY A 570 -14.78 -37.87 -19.40
C GLY A 570 -14.55 -37.58 -20.88
N GLY A 571 -13.54 -36.75 -21.20
CA GLY A 571 -13.14 -36.41 -22.56
C GLY A 571 -14.16 -35.61 -23.39
N LYS A 572 -15.24 -35.11 -22.79
CA LYS A 572 -16.27 -34.33 -23.49
C LYS A 572 -16.02 -32.83 -23.35
N HIS A 573 -15.87 -32.13 -24.48
CA HIS A 573 -15.76 -30.67 -24.49
C HIS A 573 -17.11 -29.95 -24.49
N SER A 574 -18.21 -30.65 -24.83
CA SER A 574 -19.56 -30.10 -24.81
C SER A 574 -20.32 -30.51 -23.54
N PRO A 575 -21.21 -29.65 -23.02
CA PRO A 575 -22.03 -30.00 -21.86
C PRO A 575 -22.93 -31.21 -22.14
N VAL A 576 -23.11 -32.05 -21.13
CA VAL A 576 -24.02 -33.20 -21.17
C VAL A 576 -25.39 -32.77 -20.66
N CYS A 577 -26.40 -32.87 -21.51
CA CYS A 577 -27.76 -32.50 -21.19
C CYS A 577 -28.66 -33.73 -21.00
N HIS A 578 -29.48 -33.72 -19.94
CA HIS A 578 -30.52 -34.71 -19.68
C HIS A 578 -31.86 -34.03 -19.43
N THR A 579 -32.92 -34.58 -20.03
CA THR A 579 -34.29 -34.10 -19.84
C THR A 579 -35.07 -35.07 -18.96
N ILE A 580 -35.74 -34.55 -17.94
CA ILE A 580 -36.56 -35.32 -17.00
C ILE A 580 -37.94 -34.70 -16.92
N LYS A 581 -38.98 -35.55 -16.96
CA LYS A 581 -40.38 -35.12 -16.81
C LYS A 581 -40.77 -34.98 -15.34
N ALA A 582 -41.38 -33.85 -15.00
CA ALA A 582 -42.04 -33.59 -13.74
C ALA A 582 -43.54 -33.34 -13.96
N PHE A 583 -44.33 -33.39 -12.90
CA PHE A 583 -45.76 -33.09 -12.93
C PHE A 583 -46.18 -32.23 -11.74
N LEU A 584 -47.20 -31.41 -11.96
CA LEU A 584 -47.90 -30.63 -10.94
C LEU A 584 -48.97 -31.51 -10.28
N ARG A 585 -49.00 -31.49 -8.95
CA ARG A 585 -50.02 -32.20 -8.16
C ARG A 585 -51.43 -31.66 -8.44
N ASP A 586 -52.44 -32.37 -7.96
CA ASP A 586 -53.82 -31.93 -8.16
C ASP A 586 -54.10 -30.60 -7.46
N GLU A 587 -55.00 -29.81 -8.01
CA GLU A 587 -55.31 -28.46 -7.52
C GLU A 587 -55.91 -28.48 -6.10
N ALA A 588 -56.53 -29.59 -5.69
CA ALA A 588 -57.02 -29.78 -4.33
C ALA A 588 -55.91 -30.03 -3.29
N ASP A 589 -54.71 -30.45 -3.73
CA ASP A 589 -53.62 -30.87 -2.85
C ASP A 589 -52.83 -29.71 -2.24
N PHE A 590 -52.89 -28.52 -2.84
CA PHE A 590 -52.12 -27.36 -2.40
C PHE A 590 -52.89 -26.06 -2.62
N ARG A 591 -52.79 -25.14 -1.65
CA ARG A 591 -53.47 -23.83 -1.72
C ARG A 591 -52.65 -22.75 -2.41
N ASP A 592 -51.32 -22.90 -2.39
CA ASP A 592 -50.40 -21.85 -2.83
C ASP A 592 -50.13 -21.92 -4.33
N LYS A 593 -50.82 -21.04 -5.07
CA LYS A 593 -50.69 -20.87 -6.52
C LYS A 593 -49.86 -19.66 -6.93
N LEU A 594 -49.54 -18.77 -5.99
CA LEU A 594 -48.82 -17.51 -6.24
C LEU A 594 -47.31 -17.67 -6.11
N SER A 595 -46.82 -18.47 -5.16
CA SER A 595 -45.38 -18.62 -4.95
C SER A 595 -44.73 -19.33 -6.14
N PRO A 596 -43.52 -18.91 -6.58
CA PRO A 596 -42.81 -19.61 -7.64
C PRO A 596 -42.41 -21.03 -7.21
N ILE A 597 -42.32 -21.94 -8.17
CA ILE A 597 -41.84 -23.31 -8.02
C ILE A 597 -40.35 -23.31 -8.35
N VAL A 598 -39.51 -23.26 -7.31
CA VAL A 598 -38.05 -23.17 -7.44
C VAL A 598 -37.45 -24.56 -7.62
N LEU A 599 -36.76 -24.75 -8.73
CA LEU A 599 -35.92 -25.90 -9.04
C LEU A 599 -34.46 -25.56 -8.70
N SER A 600 -33.72 -26.51 -8.17
CA SER A 600 -32.28 -26.33 -7.94
C SER A 600 -31.51 -27.54 -8.45
N LEU A 601 -30.37 -27.26 -9.07
CA LEU A 601 -29.40 -28.27 -9.49
C LEU A 601 -28.09 -28.02 -8.73
N ASN A 602 -27.59 -29.05 -8.05
CA ASN A 602 -26.31 -29.02 -7.35
C ASN A 602 -25.37 -30.08 -7.93
N VAL A 603 -24.13 -29.71 -8.22
CA VAL A 603 -23.12 -30.58 -8.83
C VAL A 603 -21.96 -30.78 -7.86
N SER A 604 -21.53 -32.03 -7.69
CA SER A 604 -20.43 -32.39 -6.79
C SER A 604 -19.54 -33.50 -7.36
N LEU A 605 -18.28 -33.52 -6.93
CA LEU A 605 -17.35 -34.60 -7.22
C LEU A 605 -17.71 -35.86 -6.42
N GLN A 606 -17.42 -37.03 -7.00
CA GLN A 606 -17.54 -38.28 -6.26
C GLN A 606 -16.38 -38.42 -5.25
N PRO A 607 -16.66 -38.91 -4.02
CA PRO A 607 -15.62 -39.28 -3.08
C PRO A 607 -14.86 -40.52 -3.58
N GLU A 608 -13.52 -40.52 -3.51
CA GLU A 608 -12.72 -41.71 -3.85
C GLU A 608 -12.91 -42.84 -2.83
N GLU A 609 -12.73 -44.09 -3.28
CA GLU A 609 -12.99 -45.34 -2.53
C GLU A 609 -12.15 -45.51 -1.24
N ALA A 610 -11.17 -44.63 -0.96
CA ALA A 610 -10.26 -44.70 0.17
C ALA A 610 -10.35 -43.52 1.17
N GLY A 611 -11.38 -42.67 1.10
CA GLY A 611 -11.54 -41.54 2.04
C GLY A 611 -10.49 -40.43 1.89
N LEU A 612 -9.67 -40.46 0.83
CA LEU A 612 -8.89 -39.31 0.37
C LEU A 612 -9.74 -38.47 -0.61
N ALA A 613 -9.59 -37.15 -0.53
CA ALA A 613 -10.20 -36.25 -1.49
C ALA A 613 -9.61 -36.50 -2.89
N PRO A 614 -10.42 -36.38 -3.96
CA PRO A 614 -9.92 -36.48 -5.33
C PRO A 614 -8.81 -35.45 -5.57
N ALA A 615 -7.80 -35.81 -6.36
CA ALA A 615 -6.71 -34.92 -6.78
C ALA A 615 -7.18 -33.89 -7.83
N LEU A 616 -8.34 -33.25 -7.58
CA LEU A 616 -8.98 -32.30 -8.47
C LEU A 616 -9.82 -31.32 -7.64
N VAL A 617 -9.74 -30.03 -7.96
CA VAL A 617 -10.58 -29.02 -7.34
C VAL A 617 -11.71 -28.62 -8.28
N LEU A 618 -12.94 -28.68 -7.76
CA LEU A 618 -14.15 -28.26 -8.45
C LEU A 618 -14.44 -26.79 -8.15
N HIS A 619 -14.34 -25.95 -9.18
CA HIS A 619 -14.66 -24.52 -9.15
C HIS A 619 -15.71 -24.17 -10.22
N GLY A 620 -16.12 -22.90 -10.27
CA GLY A 620 -17.13 -22.40 -11.20
C GLY A 620 -18.55 -22.52 -10.67
N ASP A 621 -19.51 -22.63 -11.59
CA ASP A 621 -20.92 -22.70 -11.24
C ASP A 621 -21.28 -24.15 -10.93
N THR A 622 -21.32 -24.50 -9.65
CA THR A 622 -21.69 -25.84 -9.18
C THR A 622 -23.14 -25.91 -8.73
N TYR A 623 -23.79 -24.77 -8.55
CA TYR A 623 -25.16 -24.66 -8.06
C TYR A 623 -25.93 -23.62 -8.86
N ILE A 624 -27.11 -23.99 -9.34
CA ILE A 624 -28.03 -23.07 -10.02
C ILE A 624 -29.45 -23.30 -9.53
N GLN A 625 -30.22 -22.20 -9.51
CA GLN A 625 -31.65 -22.22 -9.28
C GLN A 625 -32.36 -21.59 -10.45
N GLU A 626 -33.42 -22.24 -10.87
CA GLU A 626 -34.37 -21.69 -11.83
C GLU A 626 -35.77 -21.90 -11.27
N GLN A 627 -36.75 -21.22 -11.84
CA GLN A 627 -38.12 -21.35 -11.34
C GLN A 627 -39.15 -21.32 -12.45
N THR A 628 -40.29 -21.93 -12.15
CA THR A 628 -41.50 -21.88 -12.96
C THR A 628 -42.66 -21.45 -12.08
N ARG A 629 -43.81 -21.12 -12.67
CA ARG A 629 -44.97 -20.60 -11.93
C ARG A 629 -46.27 -21.22 -12.43
N ILE A 630 -47.33 -21.14 -11.63
CA ILE A 630 -48.67 -21.51 -12.10
C ILE A 630 -49.28 -20.27 -12.75
N ILE A 631 -49.87 -20.42 -13.94
CA ILE A 631 -50.53 -19.32 -14.66
C ILE A 631 -51.65 -18.75 -13.76
N LEU A 632 -51.64 -17.43 -13.57
CA LEU A 632 -52.61 -16.70 -12.77
C LEU A 632 -52.76 -15.28 -13.35
N ASP A 633 -54.00 -14.89 -13.68
CA ASP A 633 -54.37 -13.54 -14.15
C ASP A 633 -53.72 -13.10 -15.50
N CYS A 634 -53.56 -14.01 -16.48
CA CYS A 634 -52.97 -13.74 -17.81
C CYS A 634 -54.01 -13.66 -18.97
N GLY A 635 -55.22 -13.17 -18.72
CA GLY A 635 -56.25 -13.03 -19.77
C GLY A 635 -56.93 -14.34 -20.20
N GLU A 636 -57.61 -14.34 -21.35
CA GLU A 636 -58.32 -15.51 -21.92
C GLU A 636 -57.38 -16.43 -22.73
N ASP A 637 -56.23 -15.93 -23.14
CA ASP A 637 -55.20 -16.63 -23.91
C ASP A 637 -54.11 -17.27 -23.03
N ASP A 638 -54.24 -17.18 -21.69
CA ASP A 638 -53.33 -17.73 -20.70
C ASP A 638 -51.86 -17.28 -20.87
N LEU A 639 -51.61 -16.14 -21.55
CA LEU A 639 -50.27 -15.68 -21.94
C LEU A 639 -50.00 -14.24 -21.48
N CYS A 640 -49.28 -14.06 -20.38
CA CYS A 640 -48.99 -12.74 -19.84
C CYS A 640 -48.04 -11.89 -20.72
N VAL A 641 -48.54 -10.81 -21.33
CA VAL A 641 -47.79 -9.84 -22.13
C VAL A 641 -47.61 -8.50 -21.38
N PRO A 642 -46.43 -8.20 -20.82
CA PRO A 642 -46.17 -6.96 -20.12
C PRO A 642 -45.90 -5.78 -21.07
N LYS A 643 -46.03 -4.54 -20.56
CA LYS A 643 -45.69 -3.31 -21.29
C LYS A 643 -44.84 -2.42 -20.40
N LEU A 644 -43.55 -2.72 -20.36
CA LEU A 644 -42.57 -2.10 -19.48
C LEU A 644 -42.09 -0.74 -20.03
N GLN A 645 -42.23 0.31 -19.24
CA GLN A 645 -41.73 1.66 -19.54
C GLN A 645 -40.68 2.10 -18.53
N LEU A 646 -39.64 2.79 -19.00
CA LEU A 646 -38.52 3.26 -18.20
C LEU A 646 -38.18 4.72 -18.53
N THR A 647 -38.04 5.53 -17.50
CA THR A 647 -37.55 6.92 -17.60
C THR A 647 -36.43 7.12 -16.60
N ALA A 648 -35.41 7.91 -16.93
CA ALA A 648 -34.30 8.17 -16.01
C ALA A 648 -33.73 9.59 -16.15
N ASN A 649 -33.23 10.16 -15.05
CA ASN A 649 -32.53 11.44 -15.00
C ASN A 649 -31.39 11.41 -13.98
N VAL A 650 -30.48 12.39 -14.09
CA VAL A 650 -29.34 12.57 -13.17
C VAL A 650 -29.48 13.93 -12.50
N ARG A 651 -29.40 13.98 -11.17
CA ARG A 651 -29.52 15.24 -10.41
C ARG A 651 -28.19 15.88 -10.05
N SER A 652 -27.15 15.09 -9.80
CA SER A 652 -25.82 15.57 -9.39
C SER A 652 -24.81 15.51 -10.55
N SER A 653 -24.92 16.46 -11.49
CA SER A 653 -24.00 16.66 -12.63
C SER A 653 -23.45 18.09 -12.60
N PRO A 654 -22.19 18.37 -13.01
CA PRO A 654 -21.18 17.50 -13.64
C PRO A 654 -20.32 16.68 -12.67
N LEU A 655 -19.58 15.69 -13.19
CA LEU A 655 -18.57 14.92 -12.46
C LEU A 655 -17.23 15.66 -12.47
N LEU A 656 -16.55 15.73 -11.32
CA LEU A 656 -15.27 16.41 -11.18
C LEU A 656 -14.09 15.43 -11.05
N ILE A 657 -13.01 15.63 -11.81
CA ILE A 657 -11.80 14.80 -11.71
C ILE A 657 -11.10 15.06 -10.37
N GLY A 658 -10.70 13.99 -9.68
CA GLY A 658 -9.95 14.05 -8.41
C GLY A 658 -10.82 14.20 -7.15
N THR A 659 -12.16 14.23 -7.28
CA THR A 659 -13.12 14.15 -6.16
C THR A 659 -13.76 12.76 -6.03
N GLU A 660 -14.28 12.46 -4.86
CA GLU A 660 -15.24 11.37 -4.67
C GLU A 660 -16.63 11.83 -5.12
N ASN A 661 -16.98 11.58 -6.39
CA ASN A 661 -18.28 11.98 -6.92
C ASN A 661 -19.37 11.01 -6.48
N VAL A 662 -20.55 11.53 -6.15
CA VAL A 662 -21.75 10.73 -5.86
C VAL A 662 -22.90 11.18 -6.77
N LEU A 663 -23.28 10.30 -7.70
CA LEU A 663 -24.40 10.48 -8.61
C LEU A 663 -25.71 10.00 -7.99
N GLU A 664 -26.73 10.84 -8.06
CA GLU A 664 -28.12 10.49 -7.76
C GLU A 664 -28.89 10.31 -9.07
N LEU A 665 -29.26 9.05 -9.35
CA LEU A 665 -30.05 8.63 -10.50
C LEU A 665 -31.52 8.53 -10.06
N GLY A 666 -32.38 9.34 -10.66
CA GLY A 666 -33.83 9.21 -10.52
C GLY A 666 -34.38 8.36 -11.65
N VAL A 667 -35.05 7.26 -11.32
CA VAL A 667 -35.55 6.27 -12.29
C VAL A 667 -37.05 6.03 -12.05
N GLY A 668 -37.85 6.15 -13.09
CA GLY A 668 -39.28 5.79 -13.07
C GLY A 668 -39.52 4.54 -13.90
N ALA A 669 -39.97 3.46 -13.25
CA ALA A 669 -40.33 2.19 -13.88
C ALA A 669 -41.84 1.98 -13.81
N ALA A 670 -42.47 1.61 -14.93
CA ALA A 670 -43.90 1.35 -14.99
C ALA A 670 -44.23 0.11 -15.83
N ASN A 671 -45.31 -0.58 -15.50
CA ASN A 671 -45.86 -1.67 -16.31
C ASN A 671 -47.33 -1.39 -16.65
N GLU A 672 -47.59 -1.02 -17.90
CA GLU A 672 -48.95 -0.73 -18.40
C GLU A 672 -49.63 -1.96 -19.03
N GLY A 673 -48.96 -3.12 -19.02
CA GLY A 673 -49.44 -4.37 -19.60
C GLY A 673 -49.87 -5.35 -18.52
N GLU A 674 -49.80 -6.65 -18.82
CA GLU A 674 -50.07 -7.71 -17.85
C GLU A 674 -48.88 -7.97 -16.92
N GLY A 675 -48.98 -8.95 -16.02
CA GLY A 675 -47.94 -9.22 -15.03
C GLY A 675 -46.56 -9.50 -15.65
N ALA A 676 -45.58 -8.66 -15.32
CA ALA A 676 -44.18 -8.89 -15.67
C ALA A 676 -43.50 -9.72 -14.58
N TYR A 677 -43.10 -10.92 -14.92
CA TYR A 677 -42.56 -11.88 -13.98
C TYR A 677 -41.05 -11.72 -13.81
N GLU A 678 -40.57 -11.78 -12.56
CA GLU A 678 -39.17 -11.49 -12.20
C GLU A 678 -38.70 -10.18 -12.83
N ALA A 679 -39.55 -9.15 -12.72
CA ALA A 679 -39.20 -7.85 -13.24
C ALA A 679 -38.01 -7.30 -12.44
N GLU A 680 -36.93 -6.95 -13.14
CA GLU A 680 -35.73 -6.38 -12.55
C GLU A 680 -35.25 -5.18 -13.37
N LEU A 681 -34.73 -4.16 -12.69
CA LEU A 681 -34.02 -3.04 -13.30
C LEU A 681 -32.54 -3.40 -13.42
N ALA A 682 -32.02 -3.45 -14.64
CA ALA A 682 -30.61 -3.63 -14.93
C ALA A 682 -29.94 -2.29 -15.25
N VAL A 683 -28.97 -1.88 -14.42
CA VAL A 683 -28.17 -0.67 -14.61
C VAL A 683 -26.71 -1.01 -14.86
N HIS A 684 -26.23 -0.71 -16.07
CA HIS A 684 -24.85 -0.90 -16.49
C HIS A 684 -24.03 0.32 -16.08
N LEU A 685 -23.11 0.09 -15.15
CA LEU A 685 -22.22 1.10 -14.60
C LEU A 685 -20.92 1.19 -15.44
N PRO A 686 -20.39 2.41 -15.62
CA PRO A 686 -19.12 2.66 -16.27
C PRO A 686 -17.93 2.21 -15.40
N PRO A 687 -16.72 2.09 -15.98
CA PRO A 687 -15.48 1.90 -15.22
C PRO A 687 -15.32 3.00 -14.16
N GLY A 688 -14.89 2.63 -12.95
CA GLY A 688 -14.75 3.56 -11.81
C GLY A 688 -16.05 3.89 -11.06
N ALA A 689 -17.22 3.45 -11.54
CA ALA A 689 -18.49 3.63 -10.83
C ALA A 689 -18.87 2.41 -9.95
N HIS A 690 -19.40 2.69 -8.77
CA HIS A 690 -19.78 1.70 -7.77
C HIS A 690 -21.17 1.99 -7.20
N TYR A 691 -21.98 0.94 -7.06
CA TYR A 691 -23.29 1.03 -6.44
C TYR A 691 -23.17 1.27 -4.93
N MET A 692 -23.92 2.24 -4.41
CA MET A 692 -23.99 2.50 -2.97
C MET A 692 -25.31 2.01 -2.38
N ARG A 693 -26.44 2.52 -2.91
CA ARG A 693 -27.78 2.25 -2.38
C ARG A 693 -28.87 2.59 -3.40
N ALA A 694 -29.97 1.84 -3.39
CA ALA A 694 -31.22 2.18 -4.05
C ALA A 694 -32.37 2.30 -3.05
N LEU A 695 -33.23 3.30 -3.26
CA LEU A 695 -34.45 3.54 -2.50
C LEU A 695 -35.65 3.54 -3.45
N SER A 696 -36.81 3.11 -2.96
CA SER A 696 -38.08 3.19 -3.69
C SER A 696 -39.08 4.10 -2.98
N ASN A 697 -40.08 4.56 -3.71
CA ASN A 697 -41.21 5.33 -3.19
C ASN A 697 -42.40 4.46 -2.72
N ILE A 698 -42.23 3.14 -2.60
CA ILE A 698 -43.30 2.22 -2.17
C ILE A 698 -43.31 2.09 -0.64
N GLU A 699 -44.44 2.40 -0.01
CA GLU A 699 -44.64 2.19 1.43
C GLU A 699 -44.45 0.70 1.80
N GLY A 700 -43.54 0.43 2.74
CA GLY A 700 -43.17 -0.93 3.17
C GLY A 700 -42.03 -1.59 2.38
N PHE A 701 -41.62 -1.02 1.24
CA PHE A 701 -40.47 -1.47 0.42
C PHE A 701 -39.53 -0.29 0.09
N GLU A 702 -39.29 0.58 1.07
CA GLU A 702 -38.47 1.79 0.88
C GLU A 702 -37.04 1.49 0.41
N ARG A 703 -36.51 0.30 0.70
CA ARG A 703 -35.22 -0.18 0.20
C ARG A 703 -35.41 -1.34 -0.77
N LEU A 704 -34.98 -1.14 -2.02
CA LEU A 704 -34.97 -2.18 -3.04
C LEU A 704 -33.86 -3.20 -2.77
N ILE A 705 -34.15 -4.46 -3.10
CA ILE A 705 -33.16 -5.53 -3.11
C ILE A 705 -32.39 -5.39 -4.42
N CYS A 706 -31.15 -4.91 -4.32
CA CYS A 706 -30.27 -4.76 -5.47
C CYS A 706 -28.96 -5.50 -5.25
N ASN A 707 -28.52 -6.23 -6.27
CA ASN A 707 -27.27 -6.97 -6.28
C ASN A 707 -26.39 -6.46 -7.42
N GLN A 708 -25.14 -6.08 -7.11
CA GLN A 708 -24.15 -5.77 -8.11
C GLN A 708 -23.44 -7.05 -8.57
N LYS A 709 -23.43 -7.29 -9.87
CA LYS A 709 -22.74 -8.40 -10.55
C LYS A 709 -21.78 -7.85 -11.59
N LYS A 710 -20.80 -8.65 -12.01
CA LYS A 710 -19.93 -8.35 -13.15
C LYS A 710 -20.35 -9.26 -14.30
N GLU A 711 -20.91 -8.70 -15.36
CA GLU A 711 -21.40 -9.41 -16.54
C GLU A 711 -20.58 -8.93 -17.75
N ASN A 712 -19.85 -9.86 -18.41
CA ASN A 712 -18.97 -9.55 -19.55
C ASN A 712 -18.04 -8.35 -19.28
N GLU A 713 -17.32 -8.39 -18.14
CA GLU A 713 -16.42 -7.35 -17.63
C GLU A 713 -17.07 -6.01 -17.22
N SER A 714 -18.34 -5.78 -17.56
CA SER A 714 -19.10 -4.61 -17.14
C SER A 714 -19.76 -4.81 -15.77
N LYS A 715 -19.77 -3.77 -14.95
CA LYS A 715 -20.44 -3.78 -13.64
C LYS A 715 -21.94 -3.52 -13.87
N VAL A 716 -22.79 -4.48 -13.50
CA VAL A 716 -24.25 -4.37 -13.66
C VAL A 716 -24.91 -4.45 -12.28
N VAL A 717 -25.83 -3.54 -12.01
CA VAL A 717 -26.68 -3.57 -10.81
C VAL A 717 -28.05 -4.07 -11.21
N LEU A 718 -28.51 -5.14 -10.58
CA LEU A 718 -29.83 -5.72 -10.78
C LEU A 718 -30.69 -5.43 -9.56
N CYS A 719 -31.79 -4.71 -9.72
CA CYS A 719 -32.73 -4.38 -8.66
C CYS A 719 -34.09 -5.03 -8.90
N GLU A 720 -34.62 -5.77 -7.93
CA GLU A 720 -35.92 -6.44 -8.05
C GLU A 720 -37.08 -5.43 -8.03
N LEU A 721 -37.95 -5.46 -9.05
CA LEU A 721 -39.14 -4.61 -9.16
C LEU A 721 -40.44 -5.32 -8.80
N GLY A 722 -40.43 -6.66 -8.80
CA GLY A 722 -41.55 -7.49 -8.35
C GLY A 722 -41.65 -8.82 -9.08
N ASN A 723 -42.27 -9.81 -8.43
CA ASN A 723 -42.52 -11.12 -9.02
C ASN A 723 -43.96 -11.60 -8.75
N PRO A 724 -44.94 -11.26 -9.62
CA PRO A 724 -44.83 -10.33 -10.75
C PRO A 724 -44.86 -8.85 -10.34
N MET A 725 -44.26 -7.99 -11.16
CA MET A 725 -44.63 -6.58 -11.26
C MET A 725 -45.99 -6.50 -11.95
N LYS A 726 -47.01 -6.20 -11.15
CA LYS A 726 -48.42 -6.25 -11.56
C LYS A 726 -48.74 -5.24 -12.67
N LYS A 727 -49.87 -5.45 -13.31
CA LYS A 727 -50.50 -4.48 -14.21
C LYS A 727 -50.70 -3.13 -13.49
N ASP A 728 -50.42 -2.06 -14.20
CA ASP A 728 -50.50 -0.65 -13.78
C ASP A 728 -49.60 -0.30 -12.58
N ALA A 729 -48.59 -1.13 -12.28
CA ALA A 729 -47.61 -0.84 -11.25
C ALA A 729 -46.63 0.26 -11.70
N GLN A 730 -46.42 1.27 -10.85
CA GLN A 730 -45.46 2.35 -11.08
C GLN A 730 -44.53 2.51 -9.86
N ILE A 731 -43.23 2.47 -10.10
CA ILE A 731 -42.18 2.47 -9.07
C ILE A 731 -41.19 3.59 -9.38
N GLY A 732 -41.05 4.52 -8.45
CA GLY A 732 -40.01 5.55 -8.46
C GLY A 732 -38.82 5.08 -7.65
N ILE A 733 -37.63 5.14 -8.25
CA ILE A 733 -36.39 4.61 -7.69
C ILE A 733 -35.34 5.72 -7.66
N THR A 734 -34.70 5.90 -6.51
CA THR A 734 -33.55 6.78 -6.36
C THR A 734 -32.31 5.95 -6.07
N MET A 735 -31.35 5.95 -6.99
CA MET A 735 -30.11 5.18 -6.87
C MET A 735 -28.90 6.09 -6.71
N LEU A 736 -28.08 5.81 -5.69
CA LEU A 736 -26.82 6.48 -5.44
C LEU A 736 -25.66 5.63 -5.97
N VAL A 737 -24.81 6.25 -6.79
CA VAL A 737 -23.65 5.64 -7.43
C VAL A 737 -22.43 6.52 -7.17
N SER A 738 -21.39 5.99 -6.52
CA SER A 738 -20.12 6.69 -6.43
C SER A 738 -19.34 6.53 -7.72
N VAL A 739 -18.67 7.58 -8.19
CA VAL A 739 -17.86 7.54 -9.41
C VAL A 739 -16.47 8.10 -9.11
N GLY A 740 -15.47 7.23 -9.24
CA GLY A 740 -14.04 7.53 -9.09
C GLY A 740 -13.25 7.26 -10.36
N ASN A 741 -11.92 7.41 -10.28
CA ASN A 741 -10.96 7.14 -11.36
C ASN A 741 -11.34 7.80 -12.71
N LEU A 742 -11.64 9.09 -12.66
CA LEU A 742 -12.07 9.86 -13.84
C LEU A 742 -10.90 10.46 -14.64
N GLU A 743 -9.67 10.13 -14.31
CA GLU A 743 -8.45 10.72 -14.92
C GLU A 743 -8.28 10.31 -16.38
N GLU A 744 -8.67 9.07 -16.70
CA GLU A 744 -8.75 8.52 -18.06
C GLU A 744 -10.17 8.57 -18.63
N ALA A 745 -11.14 9.10 -17.88
CA ALA A 745 -12.49 9.25 -18.38
C ALA A 745 -12.49 10.33 -19.48
N GLY A 746 -13.14 10.03 -20.61
CA GLY A 746 -13.37 11.01 -21.66
C GLY A 746 -14.29 12.16 -21.21
N ALA A 747 -14.73 12.99 -22.15
CA ALA A 747 -15.58 14.15 -21.85
C ALA A 747 -16.94 13.80 -21.20
N PHE A 748 -17.39 12.56 -21.34
CA PHE A 748 -18.63 12.07 -20.75
C PHE A 748 -18.48 10.61 -20.33
N VAL A 749 -19.27 10.26 -19.32
CA VAL A 749 -19.42 8.89 -18.81
C VAL A 749 -20.85 8.44 -19.07
N SER A 750 -21.01 7.24 -19.63
CA SER A 750 -22.30 6.72 -20.06
C SER A 750 -22.84 5.63 -19.12
N ILE A 751 -24.09 5.76 -18.69
CA ILE A 751 -24.82 4.77 -17.87
C ILE A 751 -26.00 4.25 -18.70
N ARG A 752 -26.17 2.92 -18.79
CA ARG A 752 -27.30 2.31 -19.52
C ARG A 752 -28.27 1.65 -18.55
N LEU A 753 -29.57 1.86 -18.73
CA LEU A 753 -30.63 1.31 -17.89
C LEU A 753 -31.66 0.58 -18.74
N GLN A 754 -32.16 -0.56 -18.26
CA GLN A 754 -33.22 -1.33 -18.91
C GLN A 754 -34.00 -2.16 -17.88
N ILE A 755 -35.31 -2.30 -18.04
CA ILE A 755 -36.11 -3.26 -17.28
C ILE A 755 -36.14 -4.59 -18.04
N ARG A 756 -35.90 -5.70 -17.33
CA ARG A 756 -35.94 -7.07 -17.84
C ARG A 756 -36.99 -7.87 -17.10
N SER A 757 -37.60 -8.83 -17.78
CA SER A 757 -38.52 -9.83 -17.21
C SER A 757 -38.32 -11.16 -17.91
N LYS A 758 -38.83 -12.24 -17.31
CA LYS A 758 -38.74 -13.61 -17.88
C LYS A 758 -39.93 -14.00 -18.75
N ASN A 759 -40.81 -13.07 -19.10
CA ASN A 759 -41.96 -13.35 -19.97
C ASN A 759 -41.49 -13.73 -21.38
N SER A 760 -42.16 -14.68 -22.04
CA SER A 760 -41.78 -15.10 -23.40
C SER A 760 -42.13 -14.05 -24.47
N GLN A 761 -43.11 -13.19 -24.20
CA GLN A 761 -43.52 -12.08 -25.07
C GLN A 761 -43.21 -10.73 -24.41
N ASN A 762 -42.67 -9.80 -25.20
CA ASN A 762 -42.30 -8.44 -24.78
C ASN A 762 -41.53 -8.32 -23.43
N PRO A 763 -40.44 -9.09 -23.20
CA PRO A 763 -39.81 -9.22 -21.89
C PRO A 763 -39.12 -7.95 -21.37
N ASN A 764 -38.71 -7.03 -22.25
CA ASN A 764 -37.79 -5.96 -21.91
C ASN A 764 -38.36 -4.59 -22.27
N SER A 765 -38.01 -3.56 -21.48
CA SER A 765 -38.24 -2.17 -21.86
C SER A 765 -37.24 -1.70 -22.93
N GLU A 766 -37.50 -0.51 -23.49
CA GLU A 766 -36.48 0.24 -24.21
C GLU A 766 -35.29 0.56 -23.30
N MET A 767 -34.11 0.69 -23.89
CA MET A 767 -32.87 1.00 -23.17
C MET A 767 -32.68 2.51 -23.09
N VAL A 768 -32.43 3.01 -21.88
CA VAL A 768 -32.18 4.43 -21.62
C VAL A 768 -30.69 4.65 -21.40
N LEU A 769 -30.10 5.60 -22.14
CA LEU A 769 -28.69 6.00 -22.02
C LEU A 769 -28.59 7.38 -21.36
N LEU A 770 -27.83 7.48 -20.27
CA LEU A 770 -27.52 8.73 -19.58
C LEU A 770 -26.06 9.09 -19.80
N ASN A 771 -25.79 10.23 -20.41
CA ASN A 771 -24.43 10.76 -20.57
C ASN A 771 -24.17 11.86 -19.54
N VAL A 772 -23.25 11.60 -18.62
CA VAL A 772 -22.88 12.54 -17.56
C VAL A 772 -21.56 13.23 -17.93
N PRO A 773 -21.51 14.57 -18.04
CA PRO A 773 -20.30 15.29 -18.38
C PRO A 773 -19.26 15.20 -17.25
N VAL A 774 -17.99 15.05 -17.65
CA VAL A 774 -16.82 15.10 -16.77
C VAL A 774 -16.10 16.42 -16.99
N LEU A 775 -15.64 17.07 -15.91
CA LEU A 775 -14.88 18.32 -15.95
C LEU A 775 -13.69 18.26 -14.99
N ALA A 776 -12.63 19.01 -15.30
CA ALA A 776 -11.48 19.16 -14.43
C ALA A 776 -11.50 20.52 -13.73
N GLU A 777 -11.35 20.52 -12.40
CA GLU A 777 -11.25 21.71 -11.57
C GLU A 777 -10.04 21.58 -10.62
N ALA A 778 -9.32 22.68 -10.43
CA ALA A 778 -8.24 22.76 -9.46
C ALA A 778 -8.35 24.10 -8.72
N TYR A 779 -7.88 24.13 -7.48
CA TYR A 779 -7.90 25.33 -6.65
C TYR A 779 -6.59 25.41 -5.87
N VAL A 780 -5.78 26.39 -6.22
CA VAL A 780 -4.49 26.65 -5.58
C VAL A 780 -4.63 27.93 -4.76
N GLU A 781 -4.22 27.86 -3.50
CA GLU A 781 -4.20 29.01 -2.60
C GLU A 781 -2.75 29.46 -2.42
N LEU A 782 -2.49 30.76 -2.54
CA LEU A 782 -1.23 31.39 -2.20
C LEU A 782 -1.41 32.18 -0.90
N ARG A 783 -0.59 31.87 0.11
CA ARG A 783 -0.54 32.58 1.39
C ARG A 783 0.82 33.22 1.57
N GLY A 784 0.88 34.33 2.29
CA GLY A 784 2.14 34.94 2.67
C GLY A 784 2.07 35.50 4.09
N ASN A 785 3.17 35.46 4.82
CA ASN A 785 3.33 36.09 6.14
C ASN A 785 4.74 36.63 6.32
N SER A 786 4.90 37.62 7.20
CA SER A 786 6.18 38.18 7.62
C SER A 786 6.57 37.75 9.03
N PHE A 787 7.87 37.52 9.25
CA PHE A 787 8.45 37.17 10.54
C PHE A 787 9.67 38.07 10.82
N PRO A 788 9.62 38.99 11.80
CA PRO A 788 8.45 39.34 12.60
C PRO A 788 7.39 40.15 11.82
N ALA A 789 6.13 40.15 12.28
CA ALA A 789 5.04 40.92 11.68
C ALA A 789 5.20 42.45 11.89
N SER A 790 5.66 42.83 13.07
CA SER A 790 6.04 44.20 13.42
C SER A 790 7.41 44.18 14.07
N LEU A 791 8.25 45.14 13.71
CA LEU A 791 9.63 45.24 14.17
C LEU A 791 9.85 46.60 14.82
N VAL A 792 10.28 46.60 16.08
CA VAL A 792 10.61 47.82 16.82
C VAL A 792 12.11 48.07 16.71
N VAL A 793 12.51 49.26 16.27
CA VAL A 793 13.94 49.63 16.14
C VAL A 793 14.32 50.67 17.18
N ALA A 794 15.21 50.33 18.11
CA ALA A 794 15.73 51.27 19.12
C ALA A 794 16.61 52.36 18.46
N ALA A 795 16.68 53.54 19.08
CA ALA A 795 17.65 54.57 18.71
C ALA A 795 18.86 54.42 19.64
N GLU A 796 19.83 53.57 19.29
CA GLU A 796 21.08 53.51 20.07
C GLU A 796 22.04 54.63 19.67
N GLU A 797 22.62 55.26 20.69
CA GLU A 797 23.66 56.28 20.59
C GLU A 797 24.92 55.75 19.90
N GLY A 798 25.54 56.62 19.11
CA GLY A 798 26.74 56.32 18.34
C GLY A 798 27.97 55.94 19.18
N ASP A 799 28.91 55.34 18.46
CA ASP A 799 30.31 55.08 18.81
C ASP A 799 30.60 53.91 19.74
N LYS A 800 30.49 52.68 19.21
CA LYS A 800 31.51 51.63 19.42
C LYS A 800 31.74 50.80 18.15
N GLU A 801 32.90 50.98 17.53
CA GLU A 801 33.48 49.99 16.62
C GLU A 801 33.87 48.75 17.44
N GLU A 802 33.04 47.72 17.43
CA GLU A 802 33.45 46.38 17.83
C GLU A 802 32.86 45.35 16.87
N LYS A 803 33.74 44.49 16.33
CA LYS A 803 33.43 43.39 15.41
C LYS A 803 32.66 42.27 16.14
N SER A 804 31.41 42.57 16.51
CA SER A 804 30.41 41.60 16.96
C SER A 804 29.44 41.31 15.81
N PHE A 805 28.92 40.08 15.77
CA PHE A 805 27.85 39.65 14.86
C PHE A 805 26.55 40.48 15.01
N ASP A 806 26.45 41.35 16.02
CA ASP A 806 25.35 42.31 16.26
C ASP A 806 25.38 43.58 15.39
N SER A 807 26.37 43.76 14.50
CA SER A 807 26.45 44.99 13.66
C SER A 807 25.42 45.06 12.51
N TRP A 808 24.61 44.01 12.32
CA TRP A 808 23.65 43.93 11.20
C TRP A 808 22.26 44.29 11.68
N GLY A 809 21.54 45.10 10.89
CA GLY A 809 20.18 45.47 11.25
C GLY A 809 19.26 44.25 11.38
N PRO A 810 18.11 44.41 12.04
CA PRO A 810 17.24 43.31 12.39
C PRO A 810 16.79 42.50 11.17
N LYS A 811 16.70 41.19 11.38
CA LYS A 811 16.30 40.21 10.37
C LYS A 811 14.79 40.24 10.12
N VAL A 812 14.41 40.18 8.85
CA VAL A 812 13.04 40.13 8.36
C VAL A 812 12.91 38.99 7.36
N GLU A 813 11.93 38.11 7.59
CA GLU A 813 11.62 36.99 6.69
C GLU A 813 10.23 37.17 6.09
N HIS A 814 10.11 37.06 4.77
CA HIS A 814 8.83 37.01 4.08
C HIS A 814 8.65 35.60 3.50
N THR A 815 7.67 34.86 4.01
CA THR A 815 7.41 33.47 3.63
C THR A 815 6.12 33.36 2.85
N TYR A 816 6.17 32.68 1.70
CA TYR A 816 5.02 32.43 0.82
C TYR A 816 4.79 30.94 0.65
N GLU A 817 3.54 30.48 0.83
CA GLU A 817 3.12 29.07 0.72
C GLU A 817 2.05 28.93 -0.36
N LEU A 818 2.30 28.04 -1.33
CA LEU A 818 1.33 27.54 -2.29
C LEU A 818 0.76 26.22 -1.78
N HIS A 819 -0.55 26.07 -1.89
CA HIS A 819 -1.25 24.85 -1.49
C HIS A 819 -2.35 24.51 -2.49
N ASN A 820 -2.24 23.34 -3.15
CA ASN A 820 -3.29 22.84 -4.02
C ASN A 820 -4.37 22.17 -3.15
N LYS A 821 -5.44 22.92 -2.87
CA LYS A 821 -6.61 22.44 -2.11
C LYS A 821 -7.67 21.79 -3.00
N GLY A 822 -7.63 22.08 -4.31
CA GLY A 822 -8.58 21.57 -5.27
C GLY A 822 -8.40 20.08 -5.55
N PRO A 823 -9.39 19.48 -6.25
CA PRO A 823 -9.38 18.05 -6.51
C PRO A 823 -8.40 17.64 -7.61
N GLY A 824 -8.23 18.46 -8.65
CA GLY A 824 -7.30 18.20 -9.74
C GLY A 824 -5.85 18.58 -9.43
N ALA A 825 -4.92 17.80 -9.99
CA ALA A 825 -3.51 18.17 -10.06
C ALA A 825 -3.30 19.31 -11.08
N VAL A 826 -2.25 20.11 -10.87
CA VAL A 826 -1.91 21.24 -11.75
C VAL A 826 -0.52 21.07 -12.35
N ARG A 827 -0.34 21.51 -13.60
CA ARG A 827 0.91 21.43 -14.34
C ARG A 827 1.43 22.82 -14.74
N GLY A 828 2.75 22.99 -14.62
CA GLY A 828 3.45 24.22 -14.98
C GLY A 828 2.96 25.41 -14.16
N LEU A 829 3.16 25.34 -12.84
CA LEU A 829 2.88 26.44 -11.94
C LEU A 829 4.05 27.42 -11.97
N TYR A 830 3.73 28.69 -12.16
CA TYR A 830 4.69 29.79 -12.16
C TYR A 830 4.33 30.77 -11.03
N LEU A 831 5.30 31.00 -10.14
CA LEU A 831 5.19 31.93 -9.01
C LEU A 831 6.19 33.05 -9.24
N SER A 832 5.77 34.30 -9.05
CA SER A 832 6.70 35.41 -9.05
C SER A 832 6.48 36.35 -7.89
N LEU A 833 7.60 36.68 -7.22
CA LEU A 833 7.67 37.50 -6.04
C LEU A 833 8.37 38.81 -6.39
N ARG A 834 7.81 39.91 -5.90
CA ARG A 834 8.31 41.27 -6.06
C ARG A 834 8.67 41.82 -4.69
N LEU A 835 9.97 42.05 -4.49
CA LEU A 835 10.54 42.53 -3.24
C LEU A 835 11.05 43.96 -3.42
N PRO A 836 10.71 44.90 -2.52
CA PRO A 836 11.18 46.27 -2.62
C PRO A 836 12.67 46.36 -2.31
N GLY A 837 13.42 47.06 -3.17
CA GLY A 837 14.87 47.19 -3.11
C GLY A 837 15.61 46.21 -4.03
N GLN A 838 16.86 46.55 -4.34
CA GLN A 838 17.84 45.75 -5.09
C GLN A 838 19.08 45.45 -4.23
N SER A 839 18.96 45.55 -2.90
CA SER A 839 20.07 45.40 -1.94
C SER A 839 21.20 46.42 -2.17
N GLN A 840 20.85 47.62 -2.64
CA GLN A 840 21.75 48.75 -2.77
C GLN A 840 21.91 49.48 -1.42
N PRO A 841 22.98 50.26 -1.22
CA PRO A 841 23.20 50.99 0.04
C PRO A 841 22.11 52.00 0.42
N SER A 842 21.28 52.41 -0.56
CA SER A 842 20.14 53.32 -0.39
C SER A 842 18.82 52.60 -0.07
N ASP A 843 18.78 51.28 -0.21
CA ASP A 843 17.56 50.50 0.02
C ASP A 843 17.35 50.27 1.52
N LEU A 844 16.09 50.13 1.93
CA LEU A 844 15.72 49.77 3.30
C LEU A 844 15.91 48.27 3.57
N LEU A 845 15.77 47.44 2.55
CA LEU A 845 15.81 45.99 2.64
C LEU A 845 17.05 45.44 1.90
N TYR A 846 17.86 44.67 2.61
CA TYR A 846 19.00 43.94 2.04
C TYR A 846 18.67 42.44 2.00
N ILE A 847 18.50 41.89 0.79
CA ILE A 847 18.08 40.50 0.58
C ILE A 847 19.32 39.59 0.70
N LEU A 848 19.28 38.67 1.66
CA LEU A 848 20.35 37.72 1.94
C LEU A 848 20.23 36.44 1.13
N ASP A 849 19.06 35.82 1.14
CA ASP A 849 18.86 34.50 0.54
C ASP A 849 17.39 34.26 0.18
N VAL A 850 17.16 33.35 -0.76
CA VAL A 850 15.83 32.90 -1.16
C VAL A 850 15.82 31.37 -1.11
N GLN A 851 14.99 30.82 -0.22
CA GLN A 851 14.96 29.40 0.10
C GLN A 851 13.65 28.76 -0.39
N PRO A 852 13.65 28.13 -1.57
CA PRO A 852 12.50 27.36 -2.04
C PRO A 852 12.45 25.97 -1.40
N GLN A 853 11.23 25.45 -1.22
CA GLN A 853 10.94 24.11 -0.74
C GLN A 853 9.78 23.49 -1.55
N GLY A 854 9.67 22.16 -1.52
CA GLY A 854 8.59 21.43 -2.21
C GLY A 854 8.77 21.31 -3.73
N GLY A 855 10.02 21.20 -4.21
CA GLY A 855 10.34 21.02 -5.63
C GLY A 855 10.31 22.30 -6.47
N LEU A 856 10.09 23.46 -5.84
CA LEU A 856 10.13 24.77 -6.50
C LEU A 856 11.57 25.13 -6.91
N GLN A 857 11.76 25.55 -8.16
CA GLN A 857 13.05 26.07 -8.63
C GLN A 857 12.93 27.57 -8.87
N CYS A 858 13.68 28.38 -8.12
CA CYS A 858 13.62 29.84 -8.16
C CYS A 858 14.89 30.45 -8.77
N SER A 859 14.69 31.54 -9.51
CA SER A 859 15.73 32.41 -10.05
C SER A 859 15.45 33.84 -9.63
N THR A 860 16.50 34.57 -9.27
CA THR A 860 16.41 35.91 -8.68
C THR A 860 17.10 36.93 -9.59
N GLN A 861 16.44 38.06 -9.83
CA GLN A 861 16.99 39.16 -10.61
C GLN A 861 16.70 40.51 -9.91
N PRO A 862 17.74 41.26 -9.44
CA PRO A 862 19.16 40.90 -9.41
C PRO A 862 19.49 39.79 -8.40
N SER A 863 20.72 39.25 -8.45
CA SER A 863 21.17 38.18 -7.53
C SER A 863 21.19 38.66 -6.08
N PRO A 864 20.72 37.85 -5.11
CA PRO A 864 20.71 38.20 -3.70
C PRO A 864 22.13 38.30 -3.14
N ASN A 865 22.27 39.02 -2.04
CA ASN A 865 23.51 39.19 -1.29
C ASN A 865 24.74 39.62 -2.12
N PRO A 866 24.70 40.76 -2.83
CA PRO A 866 25.83 41.24 -3.64
C PRO A 866 27.12 41.49 -2.83
N ARG A 867 27.01 41.77 -1.52
CA ARG A 867 28.16 41.97 -0.62
C ARG A 867 28.70 40.69 0.03
N LYS A 868 28.13 39.51 -0.28
CA LYS A 868 28.54 38.21 0.29
C LYS A 868 28.62 38.22 1.83
N LEU A 869 27.60 38.74 2.48
CA LEU A 869 27.47 38.70 3.94
C LEU A 869 27.24 37.24 4.39
N ASP A 870 28.07 36.74 5.30
CA ASP A 870 27.98 35.39 5.87
C ASP A 870 26.98 35.35 7.03
N TRP A 871 25.74 34.98 6.74
CA TRP A 871 24.66 34.97 7.72
C TRP A 871 24.38 33.58 8.34
N ARG A 872 25.07 32.52 7.90
CA ARG A 872 24.88 31.15 8.40
C ARG A 872 25.66 30.95 9.72
N LEU A 873 24.95 30.68 10.82
CA LEU A 873 25.57 30.28 12.10
C LEU A 873 26.22 28.88 12.00
N PRO A 874 27.32 28.61 12.74
CA PRO A 874 27.82 27.25 12.96
C PRO A 874 26.80 26.43 13.77
N THR A 875 26.53 25.21 13.35
CA THR A 875 25.79 24.19 14.12
C THR A 875 26.46 23.99 15.49
N PRO A 876 25.76 24.17 16.62
CA PRO A 876 26.28 23.76 17.92
C PRO A 876 26.32 22.23 18.00
N SER A 877 27.44 21.70 18.49
CA SER A 877 27.62 20.29 18.84
C SER A 877 26.57 19.79 19.84
N PRO A 878 26.15 18.51 19.78
CA PRO A 878 25.10 17.99 20.63
C PRO A 878 25.57 17.97 22.09
N SER A 879 24.94 18.78 22.94
CA SER A 879 25.02 18.65 24.39
C SER A 879 23.70 18.08 24.91
N SER A 880 23.84 17.17 25.86
CA SER A 880 22.78 16.42 26.54
C SER A 880 21.73 17.35 27.14
N VAL A 881 20.47 17.21 26.70
CA VAL A 881 19.33 17.92 27.27
C VAL A 881 18.52 16.98 28.18
N TYR A 882 18.48 17.32 29.47
CA TYR A 882 17.40 16.94 30.38
C TYR A 882 16.15 17.76 30.05
N PRO A 883 14.93 17.20 30.14
CA PRO A 883 13.72 17.90 29.73
C PRO A 883 13.28 18.91 30.79
N ALA A 884 13.33 20.21 30.47
CA ALA A 884 12.64 21.25 31.21
C ALA A 884 11.23 21.46 30.62
N HIS A 885 10.22 21.25 31.45
CA HIS A 885 8.81 21.49 31.16
C HIS A 885 8.55 22.96 30.82
N HIS A 886 8.07 23.25 29.60
CA HIS A 886 7.41 24.52 29.31
C HIS A 886 5.88 24.38 29.44
N LYS A 887 5.36 25.16 30.39
CA LYS A 887 3.95 25.31 30.72
C LYS A 887 3.27 26.13 29.61
N ARG A 888 2.16 25.61 29.11
CA ARG A 888 1.30 26.22 28.08
C ARG A 888 0.46 27.32 28.75
N GLU A 889 0.60 28.56 28.32
CA GLU A 889 -0.37 29.62 28.65
C GLU A 889 -1.09 30.10 27.39
N ARG A 890 -2.41 30.17 27.50
CA ARG A 890 -3.36 30.53 26.45
C ARG A 890 -4.37 31.51 27.05
N ARG A 891 -4.53 32.68 26.42
CA ARG A 891 -5.67 33.63 26.46
C ARG A 891 -5.37 34.72 25.41
N GLN A 892 -6.14 34.99 24.34
CA GLN A 892 -7.52 35.52 24.20
C GLN A 892 -7.73 36.74 25.14
N GLU A 893 -7.95 37.98 24.70
CA GLU A 893 -8.90 38.48 23.69
C GLU A 893 -8.57 39.98 23.32
N PRO A 894 -9.36 40.70 22.48
CA PRO A 894 -8.93 41.84 21.67
C PRO A 894 -9.03 43.19 22.38
N TRP A 895 -8.13 44.12 22.02
CA TRP A 895 -8.25 45.52 22.43
C TRP A 895 -8.70 46.39 21.28
N SER A 896 -9.94 46.86 21.41
CA SER A 896 -10.53 48.00 20.73
C SER A 896 -10.17 49.29 21.47
N GLY A 897 -9.89 50.34 20.70
CA GLY A 897 -10.02 51.73 21.15
C GLY A 897 -8.89 52.27 22.05
N ALA A 898 -7.84 52.79 21.42
CA ALA A 898 -7.04 53.85 22.02
C ALA A 898 -6.97 55.03 21.03
N GLN A 899 -7.52 56.16 21.46
CA GLN A 899 -7.51 57.42 20.73
C GLN A 899 -6.08 57.84 20.41
N HIS A 900 -5.85 58.22 19.15
CA HIS A 900 -4.62 58.81 18.66
C HIS A 900 -4.17 60.00 19.53
N PRO A 901 -2.93 60.00 20.05
CA PRO A 901 -2.23 61.24 20.32
C PRO A 901 -1.82 61.85 18.98
N SER A 902 -2.34 63.02 18.69
CA SER A 902 -1.98 63.88 17.57
C SER A 902 -0.48 64.19 17.59
N GLY A 903 0.26 63.64 16.63
CA GLY A 903 1.69 63.96 16.46
C GLY A 903 2.51 63.08 15.50
N PHE A 904 1.97 62.02 14.90
CA PHE A 904 2.71 61.16 13.97
C PHE A 904 2.37 61.47 12.50
N GLN A 905 3.38 61.52 11.63
CA GLN A 905 3.21 61.58 10.17
C GLN A 905 2.64 60.26 9.63
N ASP A 906 1.91 60.29 8.51
CA ASP A 906 1.35 59.09 7.86
C ASP A 906 2.45 58.05 7.55
N PRO A 907 2.19 56.74 7.74
CA PRO A 907 3.18 55.70 7.51
C PRO A 907 3.59 55.64 6.03
N VAL A 908 4.90 55.67 5.78
CA VAL A 908 5.52 55.61 4.46
C VAL A 908 5.50 54.17 3.96
N LEU A 909 4.65 53.90 2.96
CA LEU A 909 4.59 52.60 2.30
C LEU A 909 5.78 52.42 1.34
N VAL A 910 6.59 51.40 1.59
CA VAL A 910 7.75 51.02 0.78
C VAL A 910 7.40 49.73 0.02
N SER A 911 7.00 49.91 -1.23
CA SER A 911 6.63 48.83 -2.15
C SER A 911 7.47 48.89 -3.43
N CYS A 912 7.36 47.86 -4.28
CA CYS A 912 7.97 47.87 -5.62
C CYS A 912 7.43 48.94 -6.58
N ASN A 913 6.35 49.65 -6.20
CA ASN A 913 5.87 50.80 -6.97
C ASN A 913 6.66 52.08 -6.63
N SER A 914 7.22 52.15 -5.41
CA SER A 914 7.96 53.31 -4.89
C SER A 914 9.48 53.12 -4.90
N ALA A 915 9.97 51.88 -5.02
CA ALA A 915 11.39 51.51 -4.98
C ALA A 915 11.75 50.56 -6.13
N PRO A 916 13.03 50.52 -6.59
CA PRO A 916 13.48 49.51 -7.53
C PRO A 916 13.25 48.11 -6.96
N CYS A 917 12.81 47.17 -7.79
CA CYS A 917 12.28 45.90 -7.32
C CYS A 917 13.23 44.73 -7.65
N THR A 918 13.37 43.79 -6.73
CA THR A 918 13.97 42.47 -6.99
C THR A 918 12.86 41.49 -7.31
N VAL A 919 12.99 40.83 -8.47
CA VAL A 919 12.01 39.85 -8.94
C VAL A 919 12.55 38.45 -8.74
N VAL A 920 11.82 37.64 -7.99
CA VAL A 920 12.06 36.19 -7.89
C VAL A 920 11.06 35.49 -8.79
N GLN A 921 11.53 34.61 -9.66
CA GLN A 921 10.71 33.80 -10.55
C GLN A 921 10.92 32.33 -10.21
N CYS A 922 9.85 31.64 -9.85
CA CYS A 922 9.88 30.24 -9.46
C CYS A 922 8.99 29.40 -10.36
N LYS A 923 9.45 28.18 -10.67
CA LYS A 923 8.74 27.21 -11.50
C LYS A 923 8.56 25.90 -10.75
N LEU A 924 7.38 25.31 -10.92
CA LEU A 924 7.05 23.97 -10.44
C LEU A 924 6.39 23.18 -11.57
N GLN A 925 6.93 22.00 -11.87
CA GLN A 925 6.45 21.20 -13.01
C GLN A 925 5.06 20.64 -12.78
N GLU A 926 4.80 20.09 -11.60
CA GLU A 926 3.53 19.47 -11.23
C GLU A 926 3.27 19.63 -9.74
N MET A 927 1.99 19.80 -9.38
CA MET A 927 1.55 19.88 -7.99
C MET A 927 0.27 19.05 -7.80
N ALA A 928 0.41 17.94 -7.08
CA ALA A 928 -0.68 17.02 -6.77
C ALA A 928 -1.68 17.61 -5.76
N ARG A 929 -2.84 16.97 -5.63
CA ARG A 929 -3.86 17.33 -4.62
C ARG A 929 -3.26 17.28 -3.21
N GLY A 930 -3.43 18.35 -2.44
CA GLY A 930 -2.94 18.49 -1.07
C GLY A 930 -1.44 18.79 -0.93
N GLN A 931 -0.68 18.80 -2.04
CA GLN A 931 0.73 19.14 -2.02
C GLN A 931 0.92 20.62 -1.67
N ARG A 932 2.07 20.93 -1.04
CA ARG A 932 2.48 22.28 -0.66
C ARG A 932 3.88 22.58 -1.17
N ALA A 933 4.10 23.83 -1.52
CA ALA A 933 5.42 24.34 -1.86
C ALA A 933 5.57 25.74 -1.28
N MET A 934 6.76 26.09 -0.80
CA MET A 934 6.96 27.38 -0.15
C MET A 934 8.28 28.03 -0.53
N VAL A 935 8.34 29.36 -0.42
CA VAL A 935 9.53 30.17 -0.64
C VAL A 935 9.68 31.12 0.53
N THR A 936 10.82 31.03 1.21
CA THR A 936 11.19 31.96 2.28
C THR A 936 12.24 32.93 1.76
N VAL A 937 11.94 34.22 1.81
CA VAL A 937 12.87 35.30 1.48
C VAL A 937 13.44 35.83 2.78
N LEU A 938 14.77 35.73 2.90
CA LEU A 938 15.50 36.24 4.04
C LEU A 938 16.12 37.59 3.72
N ALA A 939 15.88 38.58 4.57
CA ALA A 939 16.44 39.91 4.44
C ALA A 939 16.86 40.52 5.78
N LEU A 940 17.68 41.57 5.70
CA LEU A 940 18.08 42.43 6.82
C LEU A 940 17.59 43.85 6.56
N LEU A 941 17.20 44.54 7.63
CA LEU A 941 16.94 45.96 7.56
C LEU A 941 18.26 46.75 7.48
N TRP A 942 18.41 47.64 6.50
CA TRP A 942 19.63 48.43 6.34
C TRP A 942 19.58 49.68 7.22
N LEU A 943 20.22 49.62 8.39
CA LEU A 943 20.21 50.68 9.40
C LEU A 943 20.63 52.07 8.84
N PRO A 944 21.68 52.22 8.00
CA PRO A 944 22.06 53.53 7.48
C PRO A 944 20.97 54.24 6.66
N SER A 945 20.18 53.48 5.88
CA SER A 945 19.05 54.03 5.10
C SER A 945 17.90 54.48 6.01
N LEU A 946 17.66 53.72 7.09
CA LEU A 946 16.62 54.03 8.07
C LEU A 946 16.96 55.30 8.88
N HIS A 947 18.23 55.51 9.23
CA HIS A 947 18.67 56.70 9.99
C HIS A 947 18.58 58.01 9.19
N GLN A 948 18.52 57.95 7.86
CA GLN A 948 18.35 59.14 7.01
C GLN A 948 16.95 59.78 7.16
N ARG A 949 15.96 59.03 7.67
CA ARG A 949 14.58 59.49 7.88
C ARG A 949 14.10 59.10 9.29
N PRO A 950 14.63 59.75 10.34
CA PRO A 950 14.53 59.26 11.72
C PRO A 950 13.13 59.36 12.35
N LEU A 951 12.20 60.10 11.73
CA LEU A 951 10.84 60.36 12.24
C LEU A 951 9.73 59.61 11.46
N ASP A 952 10.08 58.91 10.37
CA ASP A 952 9.11 58.24 9.51
C ASP A 952 8.79 56.83 10.05
N GLN A 953 7.51 56.44 10.01
CA GLN A 953 7.09 55.05 10.18
C GLN A 953 7.07 54.38 8.82
N PHE A 954 7.63 53.17 8.68
CA PHE A 954 7.72 52.48 7.40
C PHE A 954 6.88 51.20 7.39
N ILE A 955 6.21 50.94 6.26
CA ILE A 955 5.54 49.66 5.99
C ILE A 955 6.24 49.04 4.78
N LEU A 956 6.95 47.94 5.00
CA LEU A 956 7.61 47.18 3.94
C LEU A 956 6.59 46.22 3.33
N GLN A 957 6.31 46.36 2.03
CA GLN A 957 5.33 45.53 1.35
C GLN A 957 5.97 44.75 0.19
N SER A 958 5.77 43.44 0.18
CA SER A 958 6.11 42.57 -0.96
C SER A 958 4.87 41.90 -1.54
N HIS A 959 4.92 41.67 -2.86
CA HIS A 959 3.79 41.15 -3.62
C HIS A 959 4.16 39.87 -4.35
N ALA A 960 3.27 38.89 -4.32
CA ALA A 960 3.45 37.60 -4.97
C ALA A 960 2.26 37.31 -5.87
N TRP A 961 2.51 36.84 -7.09
CA TRP A 961 1.47 36.35 -7.99
C TRP A 961 1.81 34.93 -8.45
N PHE A 962 0.79 34.10 -8.67
CA PHE A 962 0.96 32.80 -9.31
C PHE A 962 -0.06 32.57 -10.42
N ASN A 963 0.33 31.75 -11.39
CA ASN A 963 -0.56 31.22 -12.42
C ASN A 963 -0.19 29.78 -12.78
N VAL A 964 -1.18 29.05 -13.30
CA VAL A 964 -1.05 27.65 -13.73
C VAL A 964 -1.21 27.57 -15.24
N SER A 965 -0.35 26.79 -15.91
CA SER A 965 -0.36 26.64 -17.37
C SER A 965 -1.42 25.68 -17.91
N ALA A 966 -1.62 24.53 -17.24
CA ALA A 966 -2.53 23.47 -17.68
C ALA A 966 -2.91 22.53 -16.52
N LEU A 967 -3.95 21.73 -16.73
CA LEU A 967 -4.22 20.53 -15.93
C LEU A 967 -3.78 19.29 -16.74
N PRO A 968 -3.33 18.19 -16.11
CA PRO A 968 -2.78 17.03 -16.81
C PRO A 968 -3.83 16.10 -17.45
N TYR A 969 -5.07 16.57 -17.63
CA TYR A 969 -6.21 15.75 -18.07
C TYR A 969 -6.59 16.03 -19.52
N ALA A 970 -7.15 15.03 -20.21
CA ALA A 970 -7.61 15.17 -21.60
C ALA A 970 -8.85 16.07 -21.78
N VAL A 971 -9.55 16.36 -20.68
CA VAL A 971 -10.78 17.15 -20.64
C VAL A 971 -10.46 18.64 -20.40
N ALA A 972 -11.22 19.54 -21.03
CA ALA A 972 -11.02 20.97 -20.88
C ALA A 972 -11.19 21.42 -19.41
N PRO A 973 -10.26 22.22 -18.86
CA PRO A 973 -10.39 22.75 -17.51
C PRO A 973 -11.51 23.79 -17.43
N LEU A 974 -12.26 23.80 -16.32
CA LEU A 974 -13.28 24.82 -16.03
C LEU A 974 -12.66 26.23 -15.97
N SER A 975 -11.53 26.34 -15.27
CA SER A 975 -10.68 27.53 -15.23
C SER A 975 -9.27 27.15 -14.78
N LEU A 976 -8.27 27.93 -15.18
CA LEU A 976 -6.89 27.75 -14.71
C LEU A 976 -6.65 28.55 -13.42
N PRO A 977 -6.13 27.94 -12.35
CA PRO A 977 -5.88 28.65 -11.10
C PRO A 977 -4.88 29.81 -11.26
N SER A 978 -5.24 30.95 -10.69
CA SER A 978 -4.35 32.10 -10.52
C SER A 978 -4.74 32.86 -9.26
N GLY A 979 -3.79 33.60 -8.69
CA GLY A 979 -4.04 34.38 -7.49
C GLY A 979 -2.81 35.16 -7.04
N GLU A 980 -3.00 35.96 -5.99
CA GLU A 980 -1.97 36.84 -5.46
C GLU A 980 -1.98 36.89 -3.93
N ALA A 981 -0.85 37.26 -3.34
CA ALA A 981 -0.71 37.49 -1.91
C ALA A 981 0.19 38.70 -1.65
N LEU A 982 -0.18 39.49 -0.63
CA LEU A 982 0.60 40.62 -0.13
C LEU A 982 1.11 40.29 1.27
N VAL A 983 2.36 40.66 1.54
CA VAL A 983 3.00 40.51 2.85
C VAL A 983 3.53 41.86 3.28
N GLU A 984 3.22 42.23 4.52
CA GLU A 984 3.60 43.52 5.10
C GLU A 984 4.39 43.33 6.39
N THR A 985 5.41 44.15 6.58
CA THR A 985 6.14 44.28 7.85
C THR A 985 6.12 45.73 8.29
N GLN A 986 5.61 45.96 9.50
CA GLN A 986 5.50 47.31 10.08
C GLN A 986 6.75 47.64 10.91
N LEU A 987 7.38 48.78 10.64
CA LEU A 987 8.52 49.29 11.40
C LEU A 987 8.05 50.38 12.38
N LEU A 988 8.11 50.07 13.68
CA LEU A 988 7.68 50.95 14.76
C LEU A 988 8.91 51.51 15.49
N ARG A 989 8.90 52.79 15.86
CA ARG A 989 9.97 53.42 16.66
C ARG A 989 9.43 53.99 17.96
N VAL A 990 10.14 53.75 19.05
CA VAL A 990 9.83 54.34 20.38
C VAL A 990 10.64 55.63 20.53
N LEU A 991 9.97 56.75 20.78
CA LEU A 991 10.62 57.99 21.20
C LEU A 991 10.93 57.88 22.69
N GLU A 992 12.21 58.01 23.08
CA GLU A 992 12.62 58.00 24.47
C GLU A 992 12.15 59.30 25.18
N GLU A 993 11.53 59.15 26.36
CA GLU A 993 11.09 60.27 27.20
C GLU A 993 12.29 61.02 27.77
N ARG A 994 12.29 62.36 27.70
CA ARG A 994 13.37 63.22 28.20
C ARG A 994 13.59 63.04 29.71
N ASP A 995 14.84 62.83 30.12
CA ASP A 995 15.26 62.81 31.52
C ASP A 995 14.87 64.10 32.28
N ILE A 996 14.27 63.93 33.46
CA ILE A 996 13.85 65.04 34.33
C ILE A 996 15.09 65.60 35.06
N PRO A 997 15.35 66.92 35.01
CA PRO A 997 16.53 67.52 35.63
C PRO A 997 16.57 67.28 37.15
N ILE A 998 17.73 66.86 37.67
CA ILE A 998 17.98 66.46 39.07
C ILE A 998 17.51 67.50 40.11
N TRP A 999 17.44 68.78 39.76
CA TRP A 999 16.95 69.82 40.68
C TRP A 999 15.46 69.66 41.04
N TRP A 1000 14.62 69.08 40.16
CA TRP A 1000 13.22 68.76 40.49
C TRP A 1000 13.12 67.68 41.57
N ILE A 1001 14.06 66.73 41.58
CA ILE A 1001 14.17 65.70 42.61
C ILE A 1001 14.59 66.34 43.94
N LEU A 1002 15.56 67.26 43.92
CA LEU A 1002 16.00 67.99 45.12
C LEU A 1002 14.88 68.86 45.72
N VAL A 1003 14.07 69.53 44.90
CA VAL A 1003 12.90 70.29 45.35
C VAL A 1003 11.83 69.36 45.95
N GLY A 1004 11.61 68.18 45.35
CA GLY A 1004 10.70 67.17 45.88
C GLY A 1004 11.13 66.65 47.26
N VAL A 1005 12.42 66.37 47.45
CA VAL A 1005 12.98 65.90 48.74
C VAL A 1005 12.87 66.99 49.82
N LEU A 1006 13.22 68.24 49.49
CA LEU A 1006 13.08 69.37 50.41
C LEU A 1006 11.61 69.62 50.80
N GLY A 1007 10.69 69.54 49.85
CA GLY A 1007 9.25 69.63 50.10
C GLY A 1007 8.73 68.49 50.97
N GLY A 1008 9.19 67.26 50.73
CA GLY A 1008 8.83 66.08 51.53
C GLY A 1008 9.28 66.17 52.98
N LEU A 1009 10.51 66.64 53.24
CA LEU A 1009 11.02 66.83 54.60
C LEU A 1009 10.26 67.94 55.37
N LEU A 1010 9.85 69.00 54.67
CA LEU A 1010 9.03 70.07 55.25
C LEU A 1010 7.62 69.58 55.61
N LEU A 1011 7.03 68.74 54.76
CA LEU A 1011 5.74 68.11 55.04
C LEU A 1011 5.83 67.14 56.22
N LEU A 1012 6.89 66.32 56.29
CA LEU A 1012 7.11 65.36 57.36
C LEU A 1012 7.26 66.07 58.72
N THR A 1013 8.04 67.15 58.77
CA THR A 1013 8.21 67.94 60.01
C THR A 1013 6.90 68.58 60.46
N ALA A 1014 6.08 69.08 59.53
CA ALA A 1014 4.74 69.58 59.85
C ALA A 1014 3.81 68.47 60.39
N LEU A 1015 3.86 67.26 59.81
CA LEU A 1015 3.09 66.10 60.28
C LEU A 1015 3.53 65.63 61.67
N VAL A 1016 4.83 65.59 61.95
CA VAL A 1016 5.35 65.22 63.28
C VAL A 1016 4.91 66.23 64.34
N LEU A 1017 4.94 67.53 64.02
CA LEU A 1017 4.42 68.58 64.91
C LEU A 1017 2.91 68.46 65.14
N ALA A 1018 2.13 68.12 64.10
CA ALA A 1018 0.70 67.87 64.22
C ALA A 1018 0.42 66.64 65.10
N MET A 1019 1.14 65.52 64.89
CA MET A 1019 0.99 64.30 65.70
C MET A 1019 1.41 64.49 67.15
N TRP A 1020 2.43 65.32 67.42
CA TRP A 1020 2.82 65.70 68.79
C TRP A 1020 1.73 66.52 69.47
N LYS A 1021 1.11 67.48 68.76
CA LYS A 1021 0.02 68.32 69.28
C LYS A 1021 -1.30 67.56 69.50
N VAL A 1022 -1.51 66.46 68.77
CA VAL A 1022 -2.67 65.55 68.92
C VAL A 1022 -2.44 64.49 70.02
N GLY A 1023 -1.31 64.52 70.74
CA GLY A 1023 -1.09 63.67 71.92
C GLY A 1023 -0.77 62.21 71.61
N PHE A 1024 -0.40 61.90 70.36
CA PHE A 1024 -0.13 60.54 69.88
C PHE A 1024 1.02 59.83 70.64
N PHE A 1025 2.01 60.57 71.15
CA PHE A 1025 3.18 60.02 71.84
C PHE A 1025 3.00 59.80 73.35
N LYS A 1026 1.78 59.84 73.89
CA LYS A 1026 1.50 59.53 75.32
C LYS A 1026 0.54 58.34 75.46
N ARG A 1027 1.07 57.11 75.36
CA ARG A 1027 0.39 55.90 75.88
C ARG A 1027 1.38 54.95 76.57
N ASN A 1028 0.98 54.54 77.77
CA ASN A 1028 1.72 53.66 78.70
C ASN A 1028 1.70 52.19 78.24
N ARG A 1029 2.82 51.49 78.45
CA ARG A 1029 2.98 50.03 78.29
C ARG A 1029 2.15 49.23 79.31
N PRO A 1030 1.53 48.10 78.90
CA PRO A 1030 1.31 46.93 79.74
C PRO A 1030 2.40 45.85 79.50
N PRO A 1031 2.58 44.90 80.44
CA PRO A 1031 3.83 44.15 80.64
C PRO A 1031 3.91 42.79 79.91
N LEU A 1032 5.14 42.26 79.95
CA LEU A 1032 5.65 41.00 79.43
C LEU A 1032 5.03 39.76 80.09
N GLU A 1033 4.81 38.71 79.28
CA GLU A 1033 4.86 37.26 79.63
C GLU A 1033 5.44 36.56 78.38
N GLU A 1034 6.70 36.11 78.44
CA GLU A 1034 7.15 34.69 78.50
C GLU A 1034 7.07 34.02 77.10
N ASP A 1035 8.20 33.78 76.42
CA ASP A 1035 9.12 32.62 76.57
C ASP A 1035 8.30 31.30 76.57
N ASP A 1036 8.59 30.25 75.82
CA ASP A 1036 9.69 29.86 74.96
C ASP A 1036 9.21 28.57 74.25
N ASP A 1037 10.04 28.09 73.33
CA ASP A 1037 10.20 26.69 72.95
C ASP A 1037 9.24 26.00 71.97
N ASP A 1038 9.90 25.49 70.93
CA ASP A 1038 9.80 24.16 70.33
C ASP A 1038 8.46 23.80 69.64
N ASP A 1039 8.42 23.25 68.43
CA ASP A 1039 9.20 22.10 68.00
C ASP A 1039 8.95 21.84 66.50
N LYS A 1040 9.80 20.98 65.95
CA LYS A 1040 9.78 20.47 64.57
C LYS A 1040 8.59 19.53 64.30
N GLU A 1041 8.12 19.53 63.06
CA GLU A 1041 8.20 18.37 62.12
C GLU A 1041 7.99 18.80 60.67
#